data_AF-A0A0Q8N5T8-F1
#
_entry.id   AF-A0A0Q8N5T8-F1
#
_cell.length_a   1.000
_cell.length_b   1.000
_cell.length_c   1.000
_cell.angle_alpha   90.00
_cell.angle_beta   90.00
_cell.angle_gamma   90.00
#
_symmetry.space_group_name_H-M   'P 1'
#
loop_
_entity.id
_entity.type
_entity.pdbx_description
1 polymer ?
#
loop_
_entity_poly.entity_id
_entity_poly.type
_entity_poly.pdbx_seq_one_letter_code
_entity_poly.pdbx_strand_id
1 'polypeptide(L)'
;MSSQSHFFVESGGFTQSREQAFGPQSSTEFNLTSKFSLASPKKAYAICKGVVLVQPQTNSPDKVNLILRPYKQPFPGLNIKYFVYRGLQRSDFFTTGSNPAIIQQTEQTSDFINKINIDFDAFYNGNTAIEKPSFLASYIGFDEEKTLATPLSDLFFKESKFKTTDNVLKEEDSFELPLIDSGKTLGDFAQGECGIDVVLNYGDYKHNFNNGEFDFNLEYARKAFASISITGGTPYEQKLLREQSVQFIDIAAFYGLFVPQDSVDVVSAGTKTTKKGAEIFNGIINNFFTKNYWYVYIQSDRTRSYDFYGNYNIGDGPENLKTGLLANSEGIVPMTAVTYGTDGWPVLIDKQEQPNTVTTNNLYLQFTTDNNNNTAFYGQIAKVANAQKDNFINADGLRLPPDEEGNYSNVTSTIQLTTPAIQGKNIAALNILLYQGKVNQYTAGTTQDENGDLVILYGQANFFDNVFSLIDAQPLLKLNGDDSYSRMTSEKLNLINEFYDKKQQGISIVQTLTVNDVIETGIEETPTVARVTYLTEAGDVMNNAVSATGSTTPDTKTTASASGAVTKSKTYQLPDPYYYNLKLFTDSTQTITGLELKTMDGSTPNKIILGLTKTENDAIQTLITDDTKNPRLFLIDLFEDGNELISLENIPYQKYKVAIVAENTNGETELSEPEKTVFAYSLDRNYHFSKGYSEYVKEDLKKELMLDLDLSV
;
A
#
# COMPACT_ATOMS: atom_id res chain seq x y z
N MET A 1 1.65 22.19 4.86
CA MET A 1 2.94 22.24 4.14
C MET A 1 2.62 21.96 2.68
N SER A 2 2.96 22.84 1.73
CA SER A 2 2.77 22.53 0.29
C SER A 2 3.69 21.39 -0.12
N SER A 3 3.19 20.45 -0.93
CA SER A 3 4.04 19.38 -1.46
C SER A 3 4.95 20.00 -2.55
N GLN A 4 6.22 19.58 -2.58
CA GLN A 4 7.22 20.12 -3.51
C GLN A 4 8.11 18.99 -3.99
N SER A 5 8.19 18.85 -5.32
CA SER A 5 9.03 17.86 -6.00
C SER A 5 9.99 18.54 -6.97
N HIS A 6 10.99 17.82 -7.45
CA HIS A 6 11.90 18.28 -8.48
C HIS A 6 11.74 17.44 -9.76
N PHE A 7 11.88 18.08 -10.91
CA PHE A 7 11.89 17.40 -12.20
C PHE A 7 13.19 16.60 -12.36
N PHE A 8 13.10 15.33 -12.76
CA PHE A 8 14.20 14.37 -12.66
C PHE A 8 15.36 14.59 -13.65
N VAL A 9 15.14 15.36 -14.71
CA VAL A 9 16.14 15.62 -15.76
C VAL A 9 16.19 17.11 -16.05
N GLU A 10 17.36 17.61 -16.47
CA GLU A 10 17.47 18.98 -16.98
C GLU A 10 16.43 19.24 -18.09
N SER A 11 15.62 20.28 -17.90
CA SER A 11 14.42 20.52 -18.71
C SER A 11 14.73 20.74 -20.19
N GLY A 12 13.80 20.29 -21.03
CA GLY A 12 13.87 20.36 -22.49
C GLY A 12 14.68 19.23 -23.11
N GLY A 13 14.59 19.04 -24.43
CA GLY A 13 15.53 18.23 -25.20
C GLY A 13 15.52 16.71 -24.98
N PHE A 14 14.48 16.14 -24.35
CA PHE A 14 14.17 14.72 -24.48
C PHE A 14 12.92 14.52 -25.32
N THR A 15 12.80 13.35 -25.93
CA THR A 15 11.63 12.94 -26.70
C THR A 15 11.20 11.55 -26.26
N GLN A 16 9.91 11.24 -26.42
CA GLN A 16 9.34 9.94 -26.12
C GLN A 16 8.42 9.51 -27.26
N SER A 17 8.68 8.33 -27.81
CA SER A 17 7.82 7.62 -28.76
C SER A 17 6.74 6.80 -28.04
N ARG A 18 5.83 6.18 -28.79
CA ARG A 18 4.77 5.33 -28.22
C ARG A 18 5.34 4.09 -27.55
N GLU A 19 6.33 3.48 -28.18
CA GLU A 19 6.98 2.24 -27.76
C GLU A 19 7.82 2.44 -26.48
N GLN A 20 8.17 3.70 -26.21
CA GLN A 20 8.89 4.14 -25.02
C GLN A 20 7.97 4.53 -23.85
N ALA A 21 6.67 4.69 -24.11
CA ALA A 21 5.71 5.13 -23.12
C ALA A 21 5.48 4.07 -22.03
N PHE A 22 5.21 4.53 -20.81
CA PHE A 22 4.67 3.71 -19.73
C PHE A 22 3.29 3.17 -20.13
N GLY A 23 2.97 1.95 -19.69
CA GLY A 23 1.65 1.36 -19.89
C GLY A 23 1.62 0.22 -20.90
N PRO A 24 0.40 -0.23 -21.29
CA PRO A 24 0.22 -1.38 -22.16
C PRO A 24 0.77 -1.10 -23.56
N GLN A 25 1.62 -2.01 -24.04
CA GLN A 25 2.06 -2.06 -25.44
C GLN A 25 1.20 -3.01 -26.26
N SER A 26 0.71 -4.06 -25.61
CA SER A 26 -0.24 -5.04 -26.13
C SER A 26 -0.98 -5.71 -24.99
N SER A 27 -1.83 -6.68 -25.29
CA SER A 27 -2.44 -7.53 -24.27
C SER A 27 -1.46 -8.43 -23.54
N THR A 28 -0.21 -8.57 -23.98
CA THR A 28 0.79 -9.45 -23.34
C THR A 28 2.04 -8.73 -22.88
N GLU A 29 2.15 -7.42 -23.12
CA GLU A 29 3.32 -6.62 -22.75
C GLU A 29 2.91 -5.27 -22.15
N PHE A 30 3.51 -4.92 -21.02
CA PHE A 30 3.32 -3.66 -20.33
C PHE A 30 4.68 -3.06 -19.96
N ASN A 31 4.92 -1.82 -20.38
CA ASN A 31 6.12 -1.08 -20.01
C ASN A 31 5.97 -0.52 -18.60
N LEU A 32 6.86 -0.93 -17.70
CA LEU A 32 6.98 -0.37 -16.35
C LEU A 32 7.87 0.87 -16.32
N THR A 33 8.89 0.90 -17.18
CA THR A 33 9.76 2.06 -17.35
C THR A 33 9.16 3.06 -18.34
N SER A 34 9.05 4.32 -17.91
CA SER A 34 8.87 5.43 -18.85
C SER A 34 10.21 5.76 -19.51
N LYS A 35 10.42 5.26 -20.73
CA LYS A 35 11.66 5.46 -21.49
C LYS A 35 11.63 6.81 -22.22
N PHE A 36 12.80 7.36 -22.51
CA PHE A 36 12.95 8.58 -23.30
C PHE A 36 14.31 8.61 -23.98
N SER A 37 14.41 9.42 -25.04
CA SER A 37 15.65 9.60 -25.79
C SER A 37 16.25 10.98 -25.62
N LEU A 38 17.57 11.02 -25.44
CA LEU A 38 18.38 12.22 -25.32
C LEU A 38 19.35 12.36 -26.50
N ALA A 39 19.39 13.56 -27.08
CA ALA A 39 20.32 13.88 -28.17
C ALA A 39 21.76 14.10 -27.66
N SER A 40 21.92 14.49 -26.40
CA SER A 40 23.19 14.66 -25.69
C SER A 40 22.99 14.32 -24.21
N PRO A 41 24.06 14.05 -23.46
CA PRO A 41 23.96 13.88 -22.01
C PRO A 41 23.23 15.03 -21.32
N LYS A 42 22.50 14.71 -20.25
CA LYS A 42 21.76 15.69 -19.44
C LYS A 42 21.81 15.37 -17.96
N LYS A 43 21.90 16.40 -17.13
CA LYS A 43 21.89 16.26 -15.68
C LYS A 43 20.63 15.57 -15.18
N ALA A 44 20.81 14.55 -14.35
CA ALA A 44 19.78 13.92 -13.55
C ALA A 44 19.70 14.61 -12.18
N TYR A 45 18.48 14.83 -11.68
CA TYR A 45 18.22 15.50 -10.42
C TYR A 45 17.40 14.61 -9.50
N ALA A 46 17.71 14.64 -8.19
CA ALA A 46 16.92 13.94 -7.19
C ALA A 46 15.49 14.52 -7.11
N ILE A 47 14.49 13.73 -7.46
CA ILE A 47 13.05 14.10 -7.41
C ILE A 47 12.62 14.52 -5.99
N CYS A 48 13.16 13.86 -4.97
CA CYS A 48 12.90 14.12 -3.57
C CYS A 48 14.13 13.80 -2.71
N LYS A 49 14.07 14.13 -1.43
CA LYS A 49 15.10 13.71 -0.47
C LYS A 49 15.02 12.19 -0.27
N GLY A 50 16.13 11.48 -0.41
CA GLY A 50 16.13 10.02 -0.33
C GLY A 50 17.50 9.37 -0.23
N VAL A 51 17.50 8.09 0.13
CA VAL A 51 18.69 7.25 0.22
C VAL A 51 18.95 6.64 -1.16
N VAL A 52 20.21 6.63 -1.57
CA VAL A 52 20.63 6.28 -2.93
C VAL A 52 21.42 4.98 -2.94
N LEU A 53 21.07 4.11 -3.89
CA LEU A 53 21.78 2.88 -4.23
C LEU A 53 22.13 2.91 -5.72
N VAL A 54 23.36 2.56 -6.09
CA VAL A 54 23.79 2.48 -7.49
C VAL A 54 24.00 1.02 -7.89
N GLN A 55 23.48 0.62 -9.05
CA GLN A 55 23.58 -0.73 -9.60
C GLN A 55 24.10 -0.71 -11.05
N PRO A 56 24.84 -1.73 -11.49
CA PRO A 56 25.22 -1.86 -12.90
C PRO A 56 23.99 -1.99 -13.79
N GLN A 57 24.06 -1.47 -15.03
CA GLN A 57 23.04 -1.71 -16.03
C GLN A 57 23.40 -2.92 -16.89
N THR A 58 22.52 -3.92 -16.93
CA THR A 58 22.70 -5.12 -17.73
C THR A 58 22.90 -4.76 -19.21
N ASN A 59 23.88 -5.39 -19.86
CA ASN A 59 24.27 -5.14 -21.26
C ASN A 59 24.77 -3.72 -21.56
N SER A 60 25.22 -2.96 -20.56
CA SER A 60 25.78 -1.61 -20.77
C SER A 60 26.90 -1.31 -19.76
N PRO A 61 28.18 -1.57 -20.10
CA PRO A 61 29.29 -1.38 -19.17
C PRO A 61 29.55 0.09 -18.83
N ASP A 62 29.08 1.03 -19.66
CA ASP A 62 29.26 2.47 -19.46
C ASP A 62 28.07 3.14 -18.75
N LYS A 63 27.07 2.36 -18.34
CA LYS A 63 25.85 2.86 -17.71
C LYS A 63 25.57 2.21 -16.37
N VAL A 64 24.95 2.98 -15.48
CA VAL A 64 24.44 2.52 -14.20
C VAL A 64 22.98 2.90 -14.04
N ASN A 65 22.28 2.15 -13.19
CA ASN A 65 20.97 2.51 -12.69
C ASN A 65 21.11 3.03 -11.27
N LEU A 66 20.40 4.10 -10.94
CA LEU A 66 20.38 4.69 -9.61
C LEU A 66 18.98 4.52 -9.02
N ILE A 67 18.90 3.92 -7.84
CA ILE A 67 17.67 3.66 -7.10
C ILE A 67 17.64 4.63 -5.93
N LEU A 68 16.62 5.49 -5.88
CA LEU A 68 16.39 6.44 -4.80
C LEU A 68 15.17 5.98 -4.00
N ARG A 69 15.38 5.61 -2.73
CA ARG A 69 14.30 5.35 -1.76
C ARG A 69 13.96 6.66 -1.05
N PRO A 70 12.73 7.19 -1.17
CA PRO A 70 12.35 8.43 -0.50
C PRO A 70 12.56 8.35 1.02
N TYR A 71 13.26 9.32 1.59
CA TYR A 71 13.32 9.55 3.03
C TYR A 71 12.16 10.43 3.48
N LYS A 72 11.75 11.35 2.60
CA LYS A 72 10.53 12.16 2.74
C LYS A 72 9.66 11.92 1.51
N GLN A 73 8.41 11.49 1.73
CA GLN A 73 7.46 11.27 0.65
C GLN A 73 7.18 12.57 -0.11
N PRO A 74 7.22 12.56 -1.46
CA PRO A 74 7.09 13.77 -2.27
C PRO A 74 5.65 14.26 -2.42
N PHE A 75 4.67 13.38 -2.23
CA PHE A 75 3.25 13.69 -2.38
C PHE A 75 2.43 13.05 -1.24
N PRO A 76 1.56 13.79 -0.53
CA PRO A 76 0.69 13.23 0.51
C PRO A 76 -0.32 12.23 -0.05
N GLY A 77 -0.56 11.13 0.67
CA GLY A 77 -1.56 10.11 0.27
C GLY A 77 -1.10 9.13 -0.81
N LEU A 78 0.06 9.37 -1.44
CA LEU A 78 0.69 8.47 -2.41
C LEU A 78 2.13 8.17 -1.99
N ASN A 79 2.33 7.01 -1.37
CA ASN A 79 3.65 6.61 -0.92
C ASN A 79 4.45 5.99 -2.08
N ILE A 80 5.65 6.50 -2.29
CA ILE A 80 6.61 6.01 -3.28
C ILE A 80 7.67 5.17 -2.57
N LYS A 81 7.89 3.96 -3.07
CA LYS A 81 8.93 3.03 -2.57
C LYS A 81 10.28 3.36 -3.18
N TYR A 82 10.33 3.51 -4.50
CA TYR A 82 11.56 3.80 -5.24
C TYR A 82 11.30 4.70 -6.44
N PHE A 83 12.25 5.60 -6.71
CA PHE A 83 12.48 6.15 -8.04
C PHE A 83 13.70 5.47 -8.63
N VAL A 84 13.58 4.87 -9.82
CA VAL A 84 14.71 4.21 -10.50
C VAL A 84 15.09 5.00 -11.74
N TYR A 85 16.28 5.60 -11.72
CA TYR A 85 16.88 6.33 -12.83
C TYR A 85 17.67 5.33 -13.66
N ARG A 86 17.27 5.09 -14.91
CA ARG A 86 17.88 4.09 -15.78
C ARG A 86 18.79 4.74 -16.82
N GLY A 87 20.03 4.28 -16.88
CA GLY A 87 21.01 4.70 -17.89
C GLY A 87 21.75 6.00 -17.58
N LEU A 88 22.22 6.18 -16.34
CA LEU A 88 23.17 7.24 -15.98
C LEU A 88 24.60 6.85 -16.41
N GLN A 89 25.46 7.82 -16.69
CA GLN A 89 26.85 7.55 -17.09
C GLN A 89 27.66 6.99 -15.92
N ARG A 90 28.29 5.83 -16.11
CA ARG A 90 29.14 5.20 -15.09
C ARG A 90 30.33 6.06 -14.70
N SER A 91 30.92 6.78 -15.66
CA SER A 91 32.08 7.66 -15.46
C SER A 91 31.84 8.81 -14.49
N ASP A 92 30.58 9.16 -14.25
CA ASP A 92 30.21 10.24 -13.32
C ASP A 92 30.29 9.80 -11.86
N PHE A 93 30.50 8.50 -11.58
CA PHE A 93 30.47 7.97 -10.22
C PHE A 93 31.81 7.39 -9.77
N PHE A 94 32.43 6.56 -10.59
CA PHE A 94 33.63 5.82 -10.19
C PHE A 94 34.51 5.41 -11.38
N THR A 95 35.75 5.07 -11.07
CA THR A 95 36.77 4.65 -12.04
C THR A 95 36.46 3.29 -12.68
N THR A 96 37.12 2.96 -13.79
CA THR A 96 37.12 1.62 -14.38
C THR A 96 38.11 0.69 -13.66
N GLY A 97 37.81 -0.61 -13.58
CA GLY A 97 38.71 -1.62 -13.02
C GLY A 97 37.97 -2.65 -12.16
N SER A 98 38.72 -3.62 -11.62
CA SER A 98 38.16 -4.69 -10.77
C SER A 98 37.72 -4.18 -9.39
N ASN A 99 38.32 -3.09 -8.90
CA ASN A 99 37.95 -2.41 -7.66
C ASN A 99 37.69 -0.92 -7.97
N PRO A 100 36.52 -0.59 -8.56
CA PRO A 100 36.22 0.79 -8.96
C PRO A 100 36.19 1.72 -7.74
N ALA A 101 36.98 2.79 -7.79
CA ALA A 101 37.04 3.79 -6.74
C ALA A 101 36.12 4.97 -7.08
N ILE A 102 35.47 5.55 -6.07
CA ILE A 102 34.66 6.77 -6.23
C ILE A 102 35.54 7.89 -6.78
N ILE A 103 35.03 8.62 -7.79
CA ILE A 103 35.77 9.74 -8.36
C ILE A 103 35.90 10.88 -7.33
N GLN A 104 37.00 11.61 -7.41
CA GLN A 104 37.28 12.72 -6.51
C GLN A 104 36.36 13.90 -6.78
N GLN A 105 35.96 14.59 -5.72
CA GLN A 105 35.17 15.82 -5.83
C GLN A 105 35.92 16.92 -6.60
N THR A 106 35.21 17.60 -7.50
CA THR A 106 35.67 18.76 -8.28
C THR A 106 34.52 19.75 -8.45
N GLU A 107 34.78 20.91 -9.05
CA GLU A 107 33.72 21.86 -9.40
C GLU A 107 32.77 21.34 -10.51
N GLN A 108 33.15 20.28 -11.23
CA GLN A 108 32.38 19.72 -12.34
C GLN A 108 31.63 18.42 -11.99
N THR A 109 31.96 17.79 -10.87
CA THR A 109 31.28 16.57 -10.41
C THR A 109 29.90 16.90 -9.83
N SER A 110 29.02 15.91 -9.83
CA SER A 110 27.66 16.08 -9.33
C SER A 110 27.64 16.39 -7.82
N ASP A 111 26.61 17.11 -7.38
CA ASP A 111 26.29 17.31 -5.96
C ASP A 111 26.34 16.00 -5.16
N PHE A 112 25.87 14.89 -5.72
CA PHE A 112 25.92 13.57 -5.08
C PHE A 112 27.36 13.13 -4.80
N ILE A 113 28.24 13.18 -5.80
CA ILE A 113 29.66 12.82 -5.64
C ILE A 113 30.37 13.73 -4.67
N ASN A 114 30.12 15.04 -4.75
CA ASN A 114 30.70 16.00 -3.82
C ASN A 114 30.27 15.69 -2.39
N LYS A 115 28.97 15.44 -2.18
CA LYS A 115 28.42 15.11 -0.86
C LYS A 115 29.02 13.83 -0.28
N ILE A 116 29.03 12.72 -1.02
CA ILE A 116 29.50 11.44 -0.47
C ILE A 116 31.00 11.46 -0.16
N ASN A 117 31.82 12.19 -0.93
CA ASN A 117 33.23 12.37 -0.61
C ASN A 117 33.40 13.17 0.69
N ILE A 118 32.64 14.27 0.86
CA ILE A 118 32.66 15.07 2.09
C ILE A 118 32.22 14.24 3.30
N ASP A 119 31.12 13.49 3.17
CA ASP A 119 30.58 12.68 4.26
C ASP A 119 31.55 11.54 4.65
N PHE A 120 32.15 10.87 3.66
CA PHE A 120 33.15 9.83 3.88
C PHE A 120 34.40 10.39 4.58
N ASP A 121 34.92 11.54 4.10
CA ASP A 121 36.05 12.22 4.74
C ASP A 121 35.73 12.63 6.18
N ALA A 122 34.55 13.20 6.42
CA ALA A 122 34.10 13.63 7.74
C ALA A 122 33.97 12.46 8.73
N PHE A 123 33.52 11.28 8.28
CA PHE A 123 33.39 10.10 9.12
C PHE A 123 34.74 9.61 9.68
N TYR A 124 35.80 9.64 8.86
CA TYR A 124 37.14 9.20 9.28
C TYR A 124 37.97 10.33 9.90
N ASN A 125 37.67 11.60 9.61
CA ASN A 125 38.36 12.75 10.22
C ASN A 125 37.99 12.90 11.70
N GLY A 126 38.89 12.47 12.58
CA GLY A 126 38.74 12.60 14.05
C GLY A 126 38.67 11.27 14.80
N ASN A 127 38.58 10.15 14.07
CA ASN A 127 38.63 8.81 14.66
C ASN A 127 40.02 8.20 14.47
N THR A 128 40.90 8.32 15.47
CA THR A 128 42.27 7.77 15.41
C THR A 128 42.33 6.25 15.54
N ALA A 129 41.20 5.59 15.81
CA ALA A 129 41.13 4.15 16.01
C ALA A 129 40.92 3.35 14.71
N ILE A 130 40.57 4.00 13.59
CA ILE A 130 40.27 3.34 12.32
C ILE A 130 41.01 4.05 11.19
N GLU A 131 41.86 3.32 10.46
CA GLU A 131 42.50 3.84 9.25
C GLU A 131 41.45 4.05 8.15
N LYS A 132 41.49 5.22 7.50
CA LYS A 132 40.58 5.56 6.40
C LYS A 132 40.80 4.61 5.21
N PRO A 133 39.83 3.77 4.84
CA PRO A 133 39.96 2.88 3.71
C PRO A 133 39.84 3.63 2.38
N SER A 134 40.18 2.95 1.28
CA SER A 134 39.88 3.44 -0.07
C SER A 134 38.37 3.53 -0.27
N PHE A 135 37.88 4.65 -0.82
CA PHE A 135 36.46 4.84 -1.05
C PHE A 135 36.02 4.14 -2.35
N LEU A 136 35.48 2.93 -2.22
CA LEU A 136 35.11 2.08 -3.36
C LEU A 136 33.64 2.23 -3.76
N ALA A 137 33.29 1.87 -5.00
CA ALA A 137 31.91 1.93 -5.49
C ALA A 137 30.95 0.98 -4.75
N SER A 138 31.48 -0.07 -4.11
CA SER A 138 30.69 -0.96 -3.24
C SER A 138 30.06 -0.24 -2.05
N TYR A 139 30.63 0.89 -1.60
CA TYR A 139 30.07 1.72 -0.52
C TYR A 139 28.77 2.43 -0.92
N ILE A 140 28.52 2.60 -2.22
CA ILE A 140 27.24 3.10 -2.75
C ILE A 140 26.39 1.96 -3.34
N GLY A 141 26.77 0.71 -3.02
CA GLY A 141 26.12 -0.53 -3.38
C GLY A 141 26.38 -1.04 -4.80
N PHE A 142 27.32 -0.45 -5.55
CA PHE A 142 27.74 -1.01 -6.82
C PHE A 142 28.60 -2.25 -6.58
N ASP A 143 27.99 -3.41 -6.75
CA ASP A 143 28.60 -4.73 -6.60
C ASP A 143 28.01 -5.63 -7.68
N GLU A 144 28.86 -6.08 -8.62
CA GLU A 144 28.45 -6.91 -9.75
C GLU A 144 28.31 -8.39 -9.37
N GLU A 145 28.98 -8.82 -8.31
CA GLU A 145 29.06 -10.21 -7.86
C GLU A 145 27.84 -10.63 -7.02
N LYS A 146 27.07 -9.66 -6.49
CA LYS A 146 25.81 -9.95 -5.79
C LYS A 146 24.82 -10.71 -6.68
N THR A 147 24.17 -11.71 -6.08
CA THR A 147 23.13 -12.54 -6.70
C THR A 147 21.95 -11.70 -7.17
N LEU A 148 21.46 -11.94 -8.39
CA LEU A 148 20.34 -11.18 -8.97
C LEU A 148 19.02 -11.33 -8.19
N ALA A 149 18.83 -12.45 -7.50
CA ALA A 149 17.66 -12.69 -6.65
C ALA A 149 17.69 -11.87 -5.34
N THR A 150 18.78 -11.17 -5.01
CA THR A 150 18.87 -10.36 -3.78
C THR A 150 17.82 -9.24 -3.81
N PRO A 151 16.91 -9.19 -2.82
CA PRO A 151 15.93 -8.10 -2.69
C PRO A 151 16.60 -6.74 -2.48
N LEU A 152 16.01 -5.67 -3.05
CA LEU A 152 16.47 -4.31 -2.81
C LEU A 152 16.35 -3.91 -1.32
N SER A 153 15.34 -4.43 -0.62
CA SER A 153 15.18 -4.24 0.82
C SER A 153 16.42 -4.67 1.61
N ASP A 154 17.05 -5.77 1.23
CA ASP A 154 18.22 -6.30 1.94
C ASP A 154 19.45 -5.39 1.81
N LEU A 155 19.45 -4.48 0.81
CA LEU A 155 20.49 -3.48 0.63
C LEU A 155 20.14 -2.16 1.36
N PHE A 156 18.88 -1.76 1.35
CA PHE A 156 18.43 -0.51 2.01
C PHE A 156 18.27 -0.63 3.53
N PHE A 157 17.99 -1.83 4.04
CA PHE A 157 17.76 -2.11 5.46
C PHE A 157 18.85 -3.01 6.07
N LYS A 158 20.03 -3.07 5.44
CA LYS A 158 21.16 -3.84 5.96
C LYS A 158 21.58 -3.34 7.34
N GLU A 159 21.95 -4.26 8.22
CA GLU A 159 22.63 -3.96 9.48
C GLU A 159 24.14 -4.10 9.29
N SER A 160 24.92 -3.13 9.78
CA SER A 160 26.39 -3.25 9.79
C SER A 160 26.81 -4.45 10.63
N LYS A 161 27.53 -5.39 10.00
CA LYS A 161 28.14 -6.55 10.68
C LYS A 161 29.64 -6.37 10.78
N PHE A 162 30.21 -6.79 11.92
CA PHE A 162 31.64 -6.81 12.13
C PHE A 162 32.12 -8.25 12.26
N LYS A 163 33.15 -8.61 11.51
CA LYS A 163 33.79 -9.92 11.51
C LYS A 163 35.27 -9.79 11.77
N THR A 164 35.77 -10.54 12.75
CA THR A 164 37.20 -10.64 13.00
C THR A 164 37.82 -11.58 11.96
N THR A 165 38.65 -11.04 11.08
CA THR A 165 39.46 -11.81 10.13
C THR A 165 40.93 -11.48 10.39
N ASP A 166 41.76 -12.50 10.61
CA ASP A 166 43.19 -12.34 10.92
C ASP A 166 43.48 -11.42 12.13
N ASN A 167 42.69 -11.53 13.21
CA ASN A 167 42.74 -10.67 14.41
C ASN A 167 42.45 -9.18 14.16
N VAL A 168 41.96 -8.80 12.98
CA VAL A 168 41.49 -7.45 12.68
C VAL A 168 39.96 -7.48 12.60
N LEU A 169 39.31 -6.61 13.37
CA LEU A 169 37.87 -6.38 13.24
C LEU A 169 37.63 -5.69 11.90
N LYS A 170 37.05 -6.40 10.94
CA LYS A 170 36.66 -5.86 9.65
C LYS A 170 35.14 -5.72 9.62
N GLU A 171 34.66 -4.61 9.10
CA GLU A 171 33.24 -4.47 8.78
C GLU A 171 32.93 -5.37 7.56
N GLU A 172 32.02 -6.32 7.71
CA GLU A 172 31.59 -7.26 6.67
C GLU A 172 30.59 -6.60 5.72
N ASP A 173 29.72 -5.74 6.25
CA ASP A 173 28.75 -4.94 5.51
C ASP A 173 29.04 -3.45 5.71
N SER A 174 30.02 -2.90 4.98
CA SER A 174 30.46 -1.52 5.20
C SER A 174 29.41 -0.46 4.83
N PHE A 175 29.27 0.54 5.71
CA PHE A 175 28.72 1.88 5.47
C PHE A 175 27.22 1.98 5.12
N GLU A 176 26.52 2.93 5.75
CA GLU A 176 25.14 3.27 5.41
C GLU A 176 25.06 3.88 4.01
N LEU A 177 24.02 3.54 3.24
CA LEU A 177 23.85 4.10 1.90
C LEU A 177 23.65 5.62 1.97
N PRO A 178 24.18 6.39 1.00
CA PRO A 178 24.20 7.84 1.07
C PRO A 178 22.81 8.47 0.91
N LEU A 179 22.56 9.53 1.70
CA LEU A 179 21.36 10.36 1.62
C LEU A 179 21.61 11.56 0.71
N ILE A 180 20.65 11.90 -0.15
CA ILE A 180 20.70 13.10 -1.01
C ILE A 180 19.46 13.98 -0.81
N ASP A 181 19.64 15.30 -0.87
CA ASP A 181 18.53 16.26 -0.80
C ASP A 181 17.85 16.44 -2.17
N SER A 182 16.57 16.85 -2.15
CA SER A 182 15.79 17.12 -3.36
C SER A 182 16.44 18.21 -4.23
N GLY A 183 16.41 18.01 -5.55
CA GLY A 183 16.93 18.94 -6.56
C GLY A 183 18.45 18.99 -6.69
N LYS A 184 19.17 18.12 -6.00
CA LYS A 184 20.63 17.95 -6.18
C LYS A 184 20.93 17.08 -7.39
N THR A 185 22.00 17.42 -8.11
CA THR A 185 22.43 16.63 -9.28
C THR A 185 22.98 15.28 -8.84
N LEU A 186 22.54 14.21 -9.48
CA LEU A 186 22.97 12.84 -9.21
C LEU A 186 24.18 12.44 -10.07
N GLY A 187 24.15 12.85 -11.34
CA GLY A 187 25.07 12.54 -12.43
C GLY A 187 24.37 12.92 -13.74
N ASP A 188 24.86 12.45 -14.87
CA ASP A 188 24.22 12.68 -16.16
C ASP A 188 23.55 11.41 -16.69
N PHE A 189 22.33 11.55 -17.20
CA PHE A 189 21.78 10.59 -18.14
C PHE A 189 22.68 10.54 -19.38
N ALA A 190 22.98 9.33 -19.84
CA ALA A 190 23.76 9.13 -21.04
C ALA A 190 23.00 9.58 -22.30
N GLN A 191 23.73 9.83 -23.38
CA GLN A 191 23.12 10.00 -24.70
C GLN A 191 22.39 8.72 -25.12
N GLY A 192 21.29 8.89 -25.87
CA GLY A 192 20.47 7.78 -26.37
C GLY A 192 19.28 7.48 -25.46
N GLU A 193 18.91 6.21 -25.34
CA GLU A 193 17.75 5.80 -24.55
C GLU A 193 18.09 5.65 -23.06
N CYS A 194 17.23 6.25 -22.24
CA CYS A 194 17.25 6.27 -20.78
C CYS A 194 15.81 6.05 -20.26
N GLY A 195 15.63 5.96 -18.94
CA GLY A 195 14.30 5.75 -18.38
C GLY A 195 14.16 6.14 -16.92
N ILE A 196 12.91 6.21 -16.48
CA ILE A 196 12.53 6.45 -15.09
C ILE A 196 11.39 5.52 -14.71
N ASP A 197 11.51 4.89 -13.53
CA ASP A 197 10.43 4.12 -12.92
C ASP A 197 9.98 4.81 -11.65
N VAL A 198 8.67 4.79 -11.41
CA VAL A 198 8.07 5.26 -10.14
C VAL A 198 7.33 4.09 -9.52
N VAL A 199 7.86 3.58 -8.41
CA VAL A 199 7.36 2.39 -7.72
C VAL A 199 6.55 2.81 -6.50
N LEU A 200 5.33 2.31 -6.36
CA LEU A 200 4.47 2.58 -5.21
C LEU A 200 4.90 1.77 -3.98
N ASN A 201 4.72 2.36 -2.80
CA ASN A 201 4.95 1.69 -1.53
C ASN A 201 3.64 1.15 -0.96
N TYR A 202 3.64 -0.16 -0.70
CA TYR A 202 2.56 -0.85 0.01
C TYR A 202 3.02 -1.43 1.36
N GLY A 203 4.24 -1.08 1.77
CA GLY A 203 4.83 -1.44 3.06
C GLY A 203 6.29 -1.89 2.95
N ASP A 204 6.96 -1.81 4.11
CA ASP A 204 8.37 -2.18 4.30
C ASP A 204 8.44 -3.48 5.14
N TYR A 205 7.98 -4.57 4.54
CA TYR A 205 8.05 -5.93 5.07
C TYR A 205 8.46 -6.91 3.96
N LYS A 206 8.75 -8.15 4.34
CA LYS A 206 8.96 -9.26 3.41
C LYS A 206 8.03 -10.43 3.73
N HIS A 207 7.74 -11.23 2.71
CA HIS A 207 7.04 -12.50 2.84
C HIS A 207 8.01 -13.66 2.65
N ASN A 208 7.71 -14.81 3.27
CA ASN A 208 8.45 -16.05 3.05
C ASN A 208 7.77 -16.96 2.02
N PHE A 209 6.70 -16.50 1.39
CA PHE A 209 5.94 -17.21 0.36
C PHE A 209 5.76 -16.30 -0.87
N ASN A 210 5.49 -16.91 -2.02
CA ASN A 210 5.14 -16.15 -3.21
C ASN A 210 3.70 -15.61 -3.12
N ASN A 211 3.51 -14.30 -3.00
CA ASN A 211 2.18 -13.67 -2.96
C ASN A 211 1.68 -13.18 -4.34
N GLY A 212 2.42 -13.45 -5.42
CA GLY A 212 2.13 -12.97 -6.77
C GLY A 212 2.43 -11.48 -6.99
N GLU A 213 3.10 -10.83 -6.03
CA GLU A 213 3.54 -9.43 -6.13
C GLU A 213 4.79 -9.30 -7.00
N PHE A 214 5.24 -8.07 -7.25
CA PHE A 214 6.38 -7.84 -8.13
C PHE A 214 7.68 -7.99 -7.32
N ASP A 215 8.63 -8.75 -7.84
CA ASP A 215 9.91 -8.97 -7.17
C ASP A 215 10.85 -7.78 -7.34
N PHE A 216 10.93 -6.93 -6.32
CA PHE A 216 11.88 -5.80 -6.26
C PHE A 216 13.29 -6.27 -5.88
N ASN A 217 13.95 -7.00 -6.78
CA ASN A 217 15.30 -7.55 -6.60
C ASN A 217 16.35 -6.91 -7.54
N LEU A 218 17.59 -7.39 -7.46
CA LEU A 218 18.70 -6.92 -8.30
C LEU A 218 18.51 -7.25 -9.78
N GLU A 219 17.77 -8.29 -10.15
CA GLU A 219 17.41 -8.55 -11.54
C GLU A 219 16.61 -7.38 -12.12
N TYR A 220 15.56 -6.94 -11.42
CA TYR A 220 14.80 -5.75 -11.79
C TYR A 220 15.64 -4.47 -11.76
N ALA A 221 16.43 -4.28 -10.71
CA ALA A 221 17.21 -3.07 -10.51
C ALA A 221 18.30 -2.87 -11.58
N ARG A 222 18.88 -3.96 -12.10
CA ARG A 222 19.94 -3.92 -13.11
C ARG A 222 19.43 -3.88 -14.56
N LYS A 223 18.16 -4.24 -14.83
CA LYS A 223 17.59 -4.19 -16.19
C LYS A 223 17.79 -2.83 -16.86
N ALA A 224 18.02 -2.82 -18.17
CA ALA A 224 18.09 -1.58 -18.95
C ALA A 224 16.75 -0.84 -18.87
N PHE A 225 15.66 -1.58 -19.06
CA PHE A 225 14.28 -1.13 -18.90
C PHE A 225 13.43 -2.29 -18.36
N ALA A 226 12.45 -1.98 -17.52
CA ALA A 226 11.54 -2.96 -16.95
C ALA A 226 10.22 -3.03 -17.73
N SER A 227 9.72 -4.26 -17.91
CA SER A 227 8.42 -4.55 -18.46
C SER A 227 7.86 -5.82 -17.83
N ILE A 228 6.54 -5.99 -17.90
CA ILE A 228 5.86 -7.25 -17.61
C ILE A 228 5.55 -7.88 -18.96
N SER A 229 5.94 -9.14 -19.12
CA SER A 229 5.67 -9.94 -20.32
C SER A 229 4.95 -11.21 -19.93
N ILE A 230 3.80 -11.45 -20.55
CA ILE A 230 2.96 -12.61 -20.28
C ILE A 230 3.32 -13.69 -21.28
N THR A 231 4.03 -14.71 -20.81
CA THR A 231 4.49 -15.84 -21.63
C THR A 231 4.02 -17.15 -21.02
N GLY A 232 2.86 -17.64 -21.47
CA GLY A 232 2.26 -18.87 -20.94
C GLY A 232 1.53 -18.70 -19.61
N GLY A 233 1.44 -19.79 -18.83
CA GLY A 233 0.72 -19.84 -17.56
C GLY A 233 -0.80 -20.03 -17.68
N THR A 234 -1.45 -20.33 -16.56
CA THR A 234 -2.91 -20.42 -16.45
C THR A 234 -3.55 -19.02 -16.56
N PRO A 235 -4.85 -18.90 -16.93
CA PRO A 235 -5.53 -17.60 -16.95
C PRO A 235 -5.41 -16.84 -15.63
N TYR A 236 -5.40 -17.55 -14.51
CA TYR A 236 -5.22 -16.97 -13.18
C TYR A 236 -3.79 -16.45 -12.95
N GLU A 237 -2.76 -17.21 -13.29
CA GLU A 237 -1.36 -16.75 -13.22
C GLU A 237 -1.14 -15.51 -14.10
N GLN A 238 -1.75 -15.48 -15.29
CA GLN A 238 -1.71 -14.32 -16.17
C GLN A 238 -2.40 -13.10 -15.54
N LYS A 239 -3.56 -13.29 -14.88
CA LYS A 239 -4.22 -12.22 -14.11
C LYS A 239 -3.31 -11.69 -12.99
N LEU A 240 -2.67 -12.57 -12.23
CA LEU A 240 -1.73 -12.17 -11.17
C LEU A 240 -0.55 -11.38 -11.72
N LEU A 241 0.06 -11.81 -12.84
CA LEU A 241 1.13 -11.06 -13.49
C LEU A 241 0.67 -9.67 -13.93
N ARG A 242 -0.59 -9.52 -14.36
CA ARG A 242 -1.16 -8.22 -14.72
C ARG A 242 -1.37 -7.31 -13.52
N GLU A 243 -1.79 -7.85 -12.37
CA GLU A 243 -1.92 -7.09 -11.13
C GLU A 243 -0.59 -6.43 -10.73
N GLN A 244 0.56 -6.98 -11.14
CA GLN A 244 1.85 -6.36 -10.82
C GLN A 244 2.01 -4.95 -11.41
N SER A 245 1.30 -4.61 -12.51
CA SER A 245 1.40 -3.28 -13.11
C SER A 245 0.93 -2.16 -12.18
N VAL A 246 0.04 -2.46 -11.21
CA VAL A 246 -0.50 -1.45 -10.30
C VAL A 246 0.48 -1.02 -9.21
N GLN A 247 1.63 -1.70 -9.09
CA GLN A 247 2.74 -1.28 -8.21
C GLN A 247 3.62 -0.18 -8.83
N PHE A 248 3.29 0.27 -10.03
CA PHE A 248 4.03 1.30 -10.77
C PHE A 248 3.09 2.39 -11.25
N ILE A 249 3.63 3.60 -11.42
CA ILE A 249 2.90 4.71 -12.03
C ILE A 249 3.75 5.39 -13.10
N ASP A 250 3.06 6.00 -14.06
CA ASP A 250 3.68 6.84 -15.05
C ASP A 250 4.28 8.10 -14.39
N ILE A 251 5.52 8.44 -14.73
CA ILE A 251 6.16 9.67 -14.27
C ILE A 251 5.41 10.93 -14.74
N ALA A 252 4.77 10.89 -15.91
CA ALA A 252 3.96 12.00 -16.40
C ALA A 252 2.72 12.21 -15.50
N ALA A 253 2.05 11.12 -15.11
CA ALA A 253 0.92 11.16 -14.20
C ALA A 253 1.34 11.57 -12.78
N PHE A 254 2.51 11.11 -12.30
CA PHE A 254 3.08 11.56 -11.02
C PHE A 254 3.23 13.08 -10.97
N TYR A 255 3.81 13.71 -11.99
CA TYR A 255 3.90 15.17 -12.04
C TYR A 255 2.53 15.84 -12.25
N GLY A 256 1.60 15.16 -12.91
CA GLY A 256 0.22 15.59 -13.04
C GLY A 256 -0.51 15.82 -11.72
N LEU A 257 -0.18 15.03 -10.69
CA LEU A 257 -0.74 15.18 -9.33
C LEU A 257 -0.47 16.55 -8.72
N PHE A 258 0.60 17.24 -9.14
CA PHE A 258 0.99 18.54 -8.61
C PHE A 258 0.21 19.70 -9.26
N VAL A 259 -0.46 19.47 -10.40
CA VAL A 259 -1.14 20.51 -11.18
C VAL A 259 -2.24 21.26 -10.40
N PRO A 260 -3.11 20.59 -9.62
CA PRO A 260 -4.23 21.29 -8.98
C PRO A 260 -3.79 22.36 -7.97
N GLN A 261 -2.80 22.07 -7.12
CA GLN A 261 -2.51 22.90 -5.94
C GLN A 261 -1.03 22.99 -5.53
N ASP A 262 -0.13 22.20 -6.13
CA ASP A 262 1.26 22.11 -5.70
C ASP A 262 2.23 22.63 -6.77
N SER A 263 3.52 22.35 -6.60
CA SER A 263 4.56 22.89 -7.47
C SER A 263 5.71 21.92 -7.71
N VAL A 264 6.31 22.05 -8.88
CA VAL A 264 7.50 21.27 -9.27
C VAL A 264 8.62 22.23 -9.63
N ASP A 265 9.79 22.00 -9.04
CA ASP A 265 11.01 22.71 -9.38
C ASP A 265 11.67 22.09 -10.62
N VAL A 266 12.17 22.95 -11.50
CA VAL A 266 12.77 22.56 -12.78
C VAL A 266 14.05 23.36 -12.97
N VAL A 267 15.11 22.69 -13.40
CA VAL A 267 16.35 23.35 -13.83
C VAL A 267 16.43 23.33 -15.36
N SER A 268 16.64 24.50 -15.96
CA SER A 268 16.84 24.66 -17.40
C SER A 268 18.07 25.53 -17.63
N ALA A 269 19.08 25.02 -18.33
CA ALA A 269 20.34 25.72 -18.58
C ALA A 269 20.95 26.31 -17.29
N GLY A 270 20.99 25.49 -16.23
CA GLY A 270 21.51 25.87 -14.92
C GLY A 270 20.63 26.80 -14.07
N THR A 271 19.49 27.28 -14.59
CA THR A 271 18.58 28.15 -13.83
C THR A 271 17.41 27.36 -13.25
N LYS A 272 17.24 27.43 -11.93
CA LYS A 272 16.11 26.83 -11.21
C LYS A 272 14.87 27.72 -11.31
N THR A 273 13.72 27.13 -11.67
CA THR A 273 12.41 27.78 -11.73
C THR A 273 11.36 26.86 -11.11
N THR A 274 10.32 27.44 -10.50
CA THR A 274 9.20 26.68 -9.94
C THR A 274 7.99 26.78 -10.88
N LYS A 275 7.39 25.65 -11.23
CA LYS A 275 6.22 25.55 -12.13
C LYS A 275 4.96 25.23 -11.33
N LYS A 276 3.83 25.83 -11.70
CA LYS A 276 2.50 25.59 -11.10
C LYS A 276 1.41 25.48 -12.16
N GLY A 277 0.34 24.74 -11.87
CA GLY A 277 -0.83 24.63 -12.74
C GLY A 277 -0.46 24.25 -14.18
N ALA A 278 -0.96 25.01 -15.16
CA ALA A 278 -0.71 24.75 -16.58
C ALA A 278 0.79 24.84 -16.98
N GLU A 279 1.63 25.52 -16.19
CA GLU A 279 3.07 25.58 -16.47
C GLU A 279 3.76 24.22 -16.26
N ILE A 280 3.23 23.38 -15.36
CA ILE A 280 3.70 22.01 -15.17
C ILE A 280 3.43 21.21 -16.45
N PHE A 281 2.24 21.34 -17.03
CA PHE A 281 1.94 20.68 -18.30
C PHE A 281 2.90 21.12 -19.41
N ASN A 282 3.00 22.44 -19.63
CA ASN A 282 3.78 22.99 -20.73
C ASN A 282 5.30 22.72 -20.60
N GLY A 283 5.85 22.79 -19.38
CA GLY A 283 7.29 22.70 -19.14
C GLY A 283 7.81 21.31 -18.79
N ILE A 284 6.95 20.41 -18.28
CA ILE A 284 7.34 19.09 -17.78
C ILE A 284 6.64 17.98 -18.57
N ILE A 285 5.30 17.98 -18.57
CA ILE A 285 4.51 16.83 -19.05
C ILE A 285 4.44 16.78 -20.59
N ASN A 286 4.53 17.91 -21.28
CA ASN A 286 4.24 17.99 -22.72
C ASN A 286 5.16 17.11 -23.60
N ASN A 287 6.38 16.81 -23.15
CA ASN A 287 7.34 16.00 -23.89
C ASN A 287 7.07 14.49 -23.80
N PHE A 288 6.19 14.06 -22.89
CA PHE A 288 5.78 12.66 -22.80
C PHE A 288 4.73 12.32 -23.87
N PHE A 289 4.77 11.07 -24.34
CA PHE A 289 3.73 10.51 -25.19
C PHE A 289 2.41 10.38 -24.42
N THR A 290 2.49 10.01 -23.14
CA THR A 290 1.37 9.82 -22.22
C THR A 290 0.84 11.12 -21.60
N LYS A 291 1.24 12.29 -22.12
CA LYS A 291 0.89 13.62 -21.59
C LYS A 291 -0.59 13.88 -21.34
N ASN A 292 -1.48 13.14 -22.01
CA ASN A 292 -2.94 13.25 -21.90
C ASN A 292 -3.60 11.94 -21.42
N TYR A 293 -2.86 11.06 -20.76
CA TYR A 293 -3.40 9.79 -20.27
C TYR A 293 -3.96 9.98 -18.87
N TRP A 294 -5.25 9.69 -18.70
CA TRP A 294 -5.87 9.61 -17.39
C TRP A 294 -6.00 8.15 -16.98
N TYR A 295 -5.11 7.72 -16.09
CA TYR A 295 -5.08 6.37 -15.53
C TYR A 295 -6.09 6.27 -14.39
N VAL A 296 -7.00 5.30 -14.45
CA VAL A 296 -7.99 5.02 -13.41
C VAL A 296 -7.79 3.58 -12.96
N TYR A 297 -7.23 3.42 -11.77
CA TYR A 297 -7.13 2.15 -11.08
C TYR A 297 -8.25 2.03 -10.05
N ILE A 298 -8.92 0.89 -10.04
CA ILE A 298 -10.04 0.59 -9.15
C ILE A 298 -9.66 -0.66 -8.36
N GLN A 299 -9.37 -0.48 -7.08
CA GLN A 299 -9.19 -1.56 -6.13
C GLN A 299 -10.55 -2.00 -5.59
N SER A 300 -10.74 -3.31 -5.47
CA SER A 300 -11.98 -3.92 -5.01
C SER A 300 -11.68 -5.09 -4.06
N ASP A 301 -12.45 -6.17 -4.18
CA ASP A 301 -12.45 -7.30 -3.26
C ASP A 301 -11.03 -7.82 -2.97
N ARG A 302 -10.76 -8.06 -1.68
CA ARG A 302 -9.49 -8.61 -1.19
C ARG A 302 -8.26 -7.86 -1.72
N THR A 303 -8.37 -6.53 -1.92
CA THR A 303 -7.32 -5.63 -2.42
C THR A 303 -6.80 -5.96 -3.84
N ARG A 304 -7.58 -6.72 -4.63
CA ARG A 304 -7.32 -6.94 -6.06
C ARG A 304 -8.00 -5.86 -6.90
N SER A 305 -7.68 -5.79 -8.19
CA SER A 305 -8.37 -4.90 -9.12
C SER A 305 -9.86 -5.24 -9.28
N TYR A 306 -10.63 -4.25 -9.73
CA TYR A 306 -12.06 -4.41 -10.01
C TYR A 306 -12.32 -5.54 -11.00
N ASP A 307 -13.27 -6.41 -10.64
CA ASP A 307 -13.65 -7.60 -11.40
C ASP A 307 -12.53 -8.65 -11.60
N PHE A 308 -11.50 -8.64 -10.74
CA PHE A 308 -10.47 -9.68 -10.76
C PHE A 308 -11.06 -11.11 -10.70
N TYR A 309 -12.08 -11.30 -9.86
CA TYR A 309 -12.79 -12.57 -9.65
C TYR A 309 -13.97 -12.80 -10.61
N GLY A 310 -14.31 -11.86 -11.50
CA GLY A 310 -15.45 -12.01 -12.42
C GLY A 310 -16.83 -11.79 -11.78
N ASN A 311 -16.89 -11.18 -10.61
CA ASN A 311 -18.12 -10.98 -9.85
C ASN A 311 -18.97 -9.82 -10.37
N TYR A 312 -18.46 -8.94 -11.24
CA TYR A 312 -19.04 -7.63 -11.51
C TYR A 312 -19.59 -7.45 -12.93
N ASN A 313 -19.82 -8.54 -13.68
CA ASN A 313 -20.40 -8.48 -15.03
C ASN A 313 -21.80 -7.81 -15.06
N ILE A 314 -22.07 -7.10 -16.16
CA ILE A 314 -23.34 -6.47 -16.51
C ILE A 314 -24.08 -7.41 -17.46
N GLY A 315 -25.01 -8.20 -16.91
CA GLY A 315 -25.74 -9.20 -17.69
C GLY A 315 -24.83 -10.37 -18.10
N ASP A 316 -25.11 -10.97 -19.26
CA ASP A 316 -24.37 -12.15 -19.77
C ASP A 316 -23.09 -11.79 -20.55
N GLY A 317 -22.82 -10.50 -20.75
CA GLY A 317 -21.66 -9.99 -21.49
C GLY A 317 -20.39 -9.83 -20.64
N PRO A 318 -19.23 -9.59 -21.28
CA PRO A 318 -17.96 -9.33 -20.58
C PRO A 318 -17.85 -7.90 -20.04
N GLU A 319 -18.82 -7.03 -20.30
CA GLU A 319 -18.84 -5.67 -19.76
C GLU A 319 -19.13 -5.70 -18.26
N ASN A 320 -18.40 -4.92 -17.47
CA ASN A 320 -18.51 -4.92 -16.01
C ASN A 320 -18.56 -3.50 -15.42
N LEU A 321 -18.42 -2.47 -16.26
CA LEU A 321 -18.44 -1.06 -15.87
C LEU A 321 -19.23 -0.26 -16.90
N LYS A 322 -19.95 0.80 -16.49
CA LYS A 322 -20.43 1.80 -17.46
C LYS A 322 -19.64 3.10 -17.33
N THR A 323 -19.31 3.70 -18.46
CA THR A 323 -18.59 4.98 -18.53
C THR A 323 -19.36 6.04 -19.33
N GLY A 324 -19.17 7.30 -18.98
CA GLY A 324 -19.73 8.46 -19.68
C GLY A 324 -18.84 9.68 -19.52
N LEU A 325 -19.00 10.69 -20.37
CA LEU A 325 -18.09 11.86 -20.42
C LEU A 325 -18.78 13.20 -20.26
N LEU A 326 -19.91 13.38 -20.93
CA LEU A 326 -20.63 14.64 -20.98
C LEU A 326 -22.11 14.42 -20.72
N ALA A 327 -22.70 15.28 -19.93
CA ALA A 327 -24.16 15.38 -19.82
C ALA A 327 -24.74 15.97 -21.12
N ASN A 328 -25.91 15.47 -21.52
CA ASN A 328 -26.70 16.04 -22.60
C ASN A 328 -27.37 17.36 -22.15
N SER A 329 -28.16 17.98 -23.04
CA SER A 329 -28.88 19.22 -22.75
C SER A 329 -29.88 19.14 -21.58
N GLU A 330 -30.24 17.93 -21.15
CA GLU A 330 -31.16 17.65 -20.05
C GLU A 330 -30.41 17.31 -18.74
N GLY A 331 -29.07 17.37 -18.75
CA GLY A 331 -28.24 17.02 -17.60
C GLY A 331 -28.01 15.52 -17.41
N ILE A 332 -28.45 14.68 -18.35
CA ILE A 332 -28.29 13.21 -18.31
C ILE A 332 -27.00 12.83 -19.03
N VAL A 333 -26.14 12.06 -18.37
CA VAL A 333 -24.92 11.52 -18.98
C VAL A 333 -25.24 10.22 -19.71
N PRO A 334 -25.02 10.12 -21.04
CA PRO A 334 -25.12 8.85 -21.74
C PRO A 334 -24.03 7.89 -21.24
N MET A 335 -24.45 6.75 -20.70
CA MET A 335 -23.57 5.74 -20.13
C MET A 335 -23.42 4.56 -21.10
N THR A 336 -22.18 4.14 -21.35
CA THR A 336 -21.83 3.01 -22.23
C THR A 336 -21.21 1.89 -21.42
N ALA A 337 -21.73 0.67 -21.57
CA ALA A 337 -21.14 -0.51 -20.94
C ALA A 337 -19.79 -0.85 -21.60
N VAL A 338 -18.78 -1.10 -20.79
CA VAL A 338 -17.41 -1.43 -21.19
C VAL A 338 -16.85 -2.50 -20.26
N THR A 339 -15.84 -3.23 -20.73
CA THR A 339 -15.00 -4.05 -19.85
C THR A 339 -13.93 -3.15 -19.23
N TYR A 340 -13.80 -3.18 -17.91
CA TYR A 340 -12.78 -2.47 -17.17
C TYR A 340 -11.37 -2.94 -17.57
N GLY A 341 -10.46 -1.98 -17.65
CA GLY A 341 -9.08 -2.19 -18.07
C GLY A 341 -8.78 -1.72 -19.48
N THR A 342 -7.50 -1.70 -19.84
CA THR A 342 -7.00 -1.30 -21.16
C THR A 342 -6.08 -2.39 -21.67
N ASP A 343 -6.37 -2.94 -22.86
CA ASP A 343 -5.63 -4.07 -23.42
C ASP A 343 -5.51 -5.25 -22.45
N GLY A 344 -6.54 -5.49 -21.63
CA GLY A 344 -6.57 -6.55 -20.63
C GLY A 344 -5.76 -6.27 -19.34
N TRP A 345 -5.15 -5.10 -19.19
CA TRP A 345 -4.46 -4.69 -17.97
C TRP A 345 -5.41 -3.99 -17.00
N PRO A 346 -5.21 -4.12 -15.67
CA PRO A 346 -6.15 -3.68 -14.63
C PRO A 346 -6.13 -2.16 -14.38
N VAL A 347 -6.02 -1.36 -15.44
CA VAL A 347 -6.04 0.10 -15.41
C VAL A 347 -6.83 0.59 -16.62
N LEU A 348 -7.87 1.40 -16.38
CA LEU A 348 -8.58 2.11 -17.43
C LEU A 348 -7.77 3.36 -17.81
N ILE A 349 -7.45 3.53 -19.10
CA ILE A 349 -6.72 4.70 -19.61
C ILE A 349 -7.67 5.53 -20.46
N ASP A 350 -8.19 6.61 -19.89
CA ASP A 350 -8.98 7.59 -20.63
C ASP A 350 -8.06 8.58 -21.37
N LYS A 351 -8.30 8.71 -22.68
CA LYS A 351 -7.53 9.56 -23.60
C LYS A 351 -8.40 10.59 -24.30
N GLN A 352 -9.67 10.70 -23.88
CA GLN A 352 -10.66 11.43 -24.64
C GLN A 352 -10.54 12.95 -24.45
N GLU A 353 -10.86 13.68 -25.50
CA GLU A 353 -10.89 15.14 -25.51
C GLU A 353 -12.34 15.61 -25.34
N GLN A 354 -12.54 16.56 -24.44
CA GLN A 354 -13.82 17.21 -24.16
C GLN A 354 -13.83 18.62 -24.80
N PRO A 355 -14.94 19.38 -24.76
CA PRO A 355 -14.99 20.69 -25.40
C PRO A 355 -13.83 21.60 -24.99
N ASN A 356 -13.20 22.23 -25.97
CA ASN A 356 -11.92 22.93 -25.84
C ASN A 356 -11.84 24.08 -24.80
N THR A 357 -12.96 24.51 -24.24
CA THR A 357 -13.02 25.58 -23.23
C THR A 357 -12.96 25.09 -21.79
N VAL A 358 -13.02 23.77 -21.54
CA VAL A 358 -13.00 23.24 -20.16
C VAL A 358 -11.56 23.15 -19.63
N THR A 359 -11.38 23.57 -18.38
CA THR A 359 -10.13 23.46 -17.61
C THR A 359 -10.07 22.19 -16.76
N THR A 360 -11.16 21.43 -16.75
CA THR A 360 -11.29 20.14 -16.10
C THR A 360 -12.15 19.22 -16.96
N ASN A 361 -11.70 17.98 -17.16
CA ASN A 361 -12.48 16.95 -17.84
C ASN A 361 -13.21 16.08 -16.82
N ASN A 362 -14.37 15.53 -17.22
CA ASN A 362 -15.18 14.64 -16.40
C ASN A 362 -15.12 13.19 -16.88
N LEU A 363 -15.12 12.24 -15.96
CA LEU A 363 -15.38 10.84 -16.25
C LEU A 363 -16.46 10.34 -15.30
N TYR A 364 -17.58 9.90 -15.86
CA TYR A 364 -18.69 9.34 -15.13
C TYR A 364 -18.56 7.82 -15.11
N LEU A 365 -18.70 7.22 -13.94
CA LEU A 365 -18.64 5.78 -13.73
C LEU A 365 -19.95 5.29 -13.11
N GLN A 366 -20.42 4.11 -13.54
CA GLN A 366 -21.41 3.32 -12.80
C GLN A 366 -20.91 1.90 -12.67
N PHE A 367 -20.92 1.41 -11.44
CA PHE A 367 -20.46 0.07 -11.09
C PHE A 367 -21.64 -0.88 -10.96
N THR A 368 -21.39 -2.18 -11.06
CA THR A 368 -22.39 -3.18 -10.68
C THR A 368 -22.47 -3.33 -9.16
N THR A 369 -23.67 -3.59 -8.66
CA THR A 369 -23.96 -3.77 -7.23
C THR A 369 -25.11 -4.75 -7.04
N ASP A 370 -25.14 -5.43 -5.90
CA ASP A 370 -26.29 -6.20 -5.42
C ASP A 370 -27.14 -5.40 -4.41
N ASN A 371 -26.85 -4.10 -4.25
CA ASN A 371 -27.49 -3.18 -3.30
C ASN A 371 -27.34 -3.61 -1.83
N ASN A 372 -26.32 -4.40 -1.49
CA ASN A 372 -26.04 -4.74 -0.11
C ASN A 372 -25.63 -3.49 0.70
N ASN A 373 -25.88 -3.53 2.02
CA ASN A 373 -25.62 -2.39 2.91
C ASN A 373 -24.12 -2.06 3.08
N ASN A 374 -23.21 -3.00 2.77
CA ASN A 374 -21.75 -2.78 2.78
C ASN A 374 -21.25 -2.08 1.52
N THR A 375 -22.11 -1.81 0.52
CA THR A 375 -21.72 -1.14 -0.71
C THR A 375 -21.16 0.25 -0.43
N ALA A 376 -19.96 0.53 -0.96
CA ALA A 376 -19.28 1.78 -0.68
C ALA A 376 -18.20 2.10 -1.71
N PHE A 377 -17.92 3.40 -1.83
CA PHE A 377 -16.94 3.96 -2.75
C PHE A 377 -16.09 5.02 -2.05
N TYR A 378 -14.79 5.04 -2.38
CA TYR A 378 -13.85 6.05 -1.91
C TYR A 378 -12.81 6.38 -2.97
N GLY A 379 -12.54 7.67 -3.18
CA GLY A 379 -11.45 8.15 -4.03
C GLY A 379 -10.19 8.48 -3.24
N GLN A 380 -9.24 7.54 -3.15
CA GLN A 380 -7.97 7.73 -2.42
C GLN A 380 -7.12 8.84 -3.05
N ILE A 381 -6.82 8.69 -4.35
CA ILE A 381 -6.21 9.72 -5.16
C ILE A 381 -7.26 10.02 -6.22
N ALA A 382 -8.18 10.93 -5.95
CA ALA A 382 -9.18 11.37 -6.92
C ALA A 382 -9.85 12.65 -6.44
N LYS A 383 -10.54 13.32 -7.38
CA LYS A 383 -11.52 14.33 -7.06
C LYS A 383 -12.90 13.88 -7.52
N VAL A 384 -13.74 13.52 -6.55
CA VAL A 384 -15.09 13.00 -6.77
C VAL A 384 -16.08 14.15 -6.59
N ALA A 385 -16.59 14.69 -7.70
CA ALA A 385 -17.37 15.92 -7.70
C ALA A 385 -18.71 15.81 -6.96
N ASN A 386 -19.28 14.61 -6.95
CA ASN A 386 -20.56 14.31 -6.31
C ASN A 386 -20.41 13.40 -5.07
N ALA A 387 -19.24 13.42 -4.42
CA ALA A 387 -19.07 12.74 -3.14
C ALA A 387 -19.97 13.34 -2.05
N GLN A 388 -20.43 12.50 -1.12
CA GLN A 388 -21.21 12.95 0.04
C GLN A 388 -20.34 13.71 1.03
N LYS A 389 -19.10 13.26 1.24
CA LYS A 389 -18.09 13.88 2.10
C LYS A 389 -16.71 13.35 1.74
N ASP A 390 -15.69 14.20 1.65
CA ASP A 390 -14.26 13.80 1.56
C ASP A 390 -13.98 12.61 0.59
N ASN A 391 -14.56 12.65 -0.61
CA ASN A 391 -14.50 11.59 -1.65
C ASN A 391 -15.23 10.26 -1.36
N PHE A 392 -15.96 10.15 -0.25
CA PHE A 392 -16.81 9.00 0.07
C PHE A 392 -18.19 9.06 -0.55
N ILE A 393 -18.71 7.88 -0.89
CA ILE A 393 -20.12 7.64 -1.18
C ILE A 393 -20.52 6.31 -0.54
N ASN A 394 -21.54 6.33 0.32
CA ASN A 394 -22.10 5.15 0.98
C ASN A 394 -23.14 4.42 0.12
N ALA A 395 -23.65 3.30 0.65
CA ALA A 395 -24.67 2.49 -0.01
C ALA A 395 -25.92 3.28 -0.41
N ASP A 396 -26.37 4.25 0.40
CA ASP A 396 -27.53 5.08 0.06
C ASP A 396 -27.23 6.06 -1.09
N GLY A 397 -26.04 6.69 -1.07
CA GLY A 397 -25.60 7.59 -2.14
C GLY A 397 -25.33 6.87 -3.46
N LEU A 398 -24.94 5.60 -3.40
CA LEU A 398 -24.71 4.74 -4.55
C LEU A 398 -25.97 4.08 -5.09
N ARG A 399 -27.09 4.09 -4.36
CA ARG A 399 -28.33 3.42 -4.79
C ARG A 399 -29.11 4.29 -5.76
N LEU A 400 -29.58 3.70 -6.85
CA LEU A 400 -30.62 4.31 -7.67
C LEU A 400 -32.00 4.12 -7.00
N PRO A 401 -32.96 5.03 -7.23
CA PRO A 401 -34.33 4.81 -6.79
C PRO A 401 -34.87 3.51 -7.43
N PRO A 402 -35.74 2.78 -6.73
CA PRO A 402 -36.38 1.61 -7.31
C PRO A 402 -37.27 2.02 -8.49
N ASP A 403 -37.50 1.08 -9.42
CA ASP A 403 -38.46 1.25 -10.51
C ASP A 403 -39.92 1.30 -10.01
N GLU A 404 -40.88 1.48 -10.93
CA GLU A 404 -42.31 1.59 -10.59
C GLU A 404 -42.84 0.31 -9.88
N GLU A 405 -42.18 -0.83 -10.14
CA GLU A 405 -42.46 -2.13 -9.55
C GLU A 405 -41.73 -2.37 -8.21
N GLY A 406 -40.86 -1.46 -7.78
CA GLY A 406 -40.11 -1.55 -6.53
C GLY A 406 -38.78 -2.30 -6.62
N ASN A 407 -38.34 -2.68 -7.82
CA ASN A 407 -37.06 -3.36 -8.02
C ASN A 407 -35.90 -2.36 -8.05
N TYR A 408 -34.79 -2.74 -7.42
CA TYR A 408 -33.57 -1.95 -7.48
C TYR A 408 -32.71 -2.36 -8.68
N SER A 409 -32.13 -1.35 -9.32
CA SER A 409 -31.14 -1.53 -10.38
C SER A 409 -29.91 -2.29 -9.87
N ASN A 410 -29.30 -3.10 -10.73
CA ASN A 410 -28.03 -3.79 -10.46
C ASN A 410 -26.79 -2.93 -10.75
N VAL A 411 -26.99 -1.63 -11.01
CA VAL A 411 -25.92 -0.64 -11.17
C VAL A 411 -26.11 0.54 -10.23
N THR A 412 -24.99 1.14 -9.83
CA THR A 412 -24.97 2.29 -8.93
C THR A 412 -25.51 3.56 -9.58
N SER A 413 -25.78 4.58 -8.76
CA SER A 413 -25.82 5.97 -9.19
C SER A 413 -24.48 6.35 -9.85
N THR A 414 -24.50 7.39 -10.68
CA THR A 414 -23.31 7.85 -11.42
C THR A 414 -22.31 8.50 -10.47
N ILE A 415 -21.04 8.12 -10.55
CA ILE A 415 -19.93 8.74 -9.83
C ILE A 415 -19.17 9.64 -10.81
N GLN A 416 -19.00 10.92 -10.47
CA GLN A 416 -18.34 11.90 -11.32
C GLN A 416 -16.92 12.16 -10.84
N LEU A 417 -15.94 11.70 -11.62
CA LEU A 417 -14.54 12.02 -11.44
C LEU A 417 -14.18 13.26 -12.24
N THR A 418 -13.22 14.04 -11.73
CA THR A 418 -12.69 15.20 -12.44
C THR A 418 -11.17 15.15 -12.51
N THR A 419 -10.60 15.60 -13.62
CA THR A 419 -9.15 15.75 -13.80
C THR A 419 -8.82 17.11 -14.43
N PRO A 420 -7.67 17.73 -14.11
CA PRO A 420 -7.19 18.93 -14.82
C PRO A 420 -7.07 18.71 -16.33
N ALA A 421 -7.41 19.73 -17.10
CA ALA A 421 -7.37 19.70 -18.56
C ALA A 421 -6.85 21.01 -19.16
N ILE A 422 -6.23 20.91 -20.35
CA ILE A 422 -5.83 22.05 -21.18
C ILE A 422 -6.43 21.86 -22.56
N GLN A 423 -7.21 22.86 -23.00
CA GLN A 423 -7.89 22.85 -24.28
C GLN A 423 -8.76 21.59 -24.47
N GLY A 424 -9.45 21.16 -23.40
CA GLY A 424 -10.28 19.95 -23.43
C GLY A 424 -9.52 18.62 -23.40
N LYS A 425 -8.18 18.62 -23.43
CA LYS A 425 -7.36 17.41 -23.28
C LYS A 425 -6.97 17.22 -21.82
N ASN A 426 -7.06 15.98 -21.34
CA ASN A 426 -6.56 15.60 -20.03
C ASN A 426 -5.11 16.06 -19.87
N ILE A 427 -4.74 16.54 -18.68
CA ILE A 427 -3.34 16.47 -18.26
C ILE A 427 -3.13 15.08 -17.67
N ALA A 428 -1.98 14.46 -17.96
CA ALA A 428 -1.64 13.13 -17.45
C ALA A 428 -1.95 13.05 -15.95
N ALA A 429 -2.75 12.09 -15.53
CA ALA A 429 -3.26 12.02 -14.16
C ALA A 429 -3.49 10.58 -13.73
N LEU A 430 -3.43 10.35 -12.43
CA LEU A 430 -3.71 9.06 -11.80
C LEU A 430 -4.91 9.22 -10.87
N ASN A 431 -5.88 8.33 -11.01
CA ASN A 431 -6.89 8.10 -9.99
C ASN A 431 -6.75 6.70 -9.39
N ILE A 432 -6.79 6.63 -8.05
CA ILE A 432 -6.90 5.38 -7.28
C ILE A 432 -8.23 5.41 -6.55
N LEU A 433 -9.10 4.47 -6.89
CA LEU A 433 -10.44 4.33 -6.36
C LEU A 433 -10.56 3.02 -5.58
N LEU A 434 -11.35 3.01 -4.51
CA LEU A 434 -11.73 1.83 -3.77
C LEU A 434 -13.24 1.63 -3.94
N TYR A 435 -13.66 0.43 -4.33
CA TYR A 435 -15.06 0.09 -4.50
C TYR A 435 -15.36 -1.33 -4.03
N GLN A 436 -16.37 -1.45 -3.17
CA GLN A 436 -16.95 -2.74 -2.76
C GLN A 436 -18.44 -2.66 -3.08
N GLY A 437 -18.92 -3.50 -3.99
CA GLY A 437 -20.27 -3.40 -4.54
C GLY A 437 -21.15 -4.62 -4.39
N LYS A 438 -20.54 -5.79 -4.14
CA LYS A 438 -21.22 -7.07 -4.03
C LYS A 438 -20.72 -7.82 -2.80
N VAL A 439 -21.58 -8.68 -2.24
CA VAL A 439 -21.19 -9.54 -1.12
C VAL A 439 -20.10 -10.51 -1.58
N ASN A 440 -18.97 -10.51 -0.87
CA ASN A 440 -17.87 -11.42 -1.14
C ASN A 440 -18.20 -12.83 -0.61
N GLN A 441 -18.09 -13.83 -1.48
CA GLN A 441 -18.36 -15.23 -1.17
C GLN A 441 -17.08 -16.08 -1.22
N TYR A 442 -17.05 -17.16 -0.45
CA TYR A 442 -15.94 -18.12 -0.42
C TYR A 442 -16.47 -19.55 -0.37
N THR A 443 -15.68 -20.51 -0.84
CA THR A 443 -16.02 -21.93 -0.73
C THR A 443 -15.89 -22.38 0.73
N ALA A 444 -17.02 -22.60 1.39
CA ALA A 444 -17.09 -23.06 2.78
C ALA A 444 -17.11 -24.60 2.90
N GLY A 445 -17.43 -25.30 1.81
CA GLY A 445 -17.42 -26.76 1.76
C GLY A 445 -18.17 -27.29 0.53
N THR A 446 -18.50 -28.59 0.58
CA THR A 446 -19.39 -29.21 -0.40
C THR A 446 -20.55 -29.90 0.31
N THR A 447 -21.73 -29.88 -0.32
CA THR A 447 -22.92 -30.58 0.14
C THR A 447 -23.54 -31.35 -1.02
N GLN A 448 -24.48 -32.26 -0.75
CA GLN A 448 -25.24 -32.94 -1.80
C GLN A 448 -26.50 -32.14 -2.14
N ASP A 449 -26.79 -31.99 -3.44
CA ASP A 449 -28.05 -31.44 -3.92
C ASP A 449 -29.20 -32.45 -3.80
N GLU A 450 -30.40 -32.08 -4.25
CA GLU A 450 -31.59 -32.94 -4.24
C GLU A 450 -31.44 -34.23 -5.07
N ASN A 451 -30.45 -34.28 -5.98
CA ASN A 451 -30.14 -35.43 -6.83
C ASN A 451 -28.97 -36.28 -6.29
N GLY A 452 -28.33 -35.86 -5.20
CA GLY A 452 -27.15 -36.51 -4.62
C GLY A 452 -25.82 -36.08 -5.23
N ASP A 453 -25.81 -35.07 -6.11
CA ASP A 453 -24.61 -34.52 -6.72
C ASP A 453 -23.93 -33.53 -5.77
N LEU A 454 -22.59 -33.54 -5.74
CA LEU A 454 -21.83 -32.62 -4.91
C LEU A 454 -21.89 -31.20 -5.48
N VAL A 455 -22.43 -30.27 -4.70
CA VAL A 455 -22.48 -28.84 -4.97
C VAL A 455 -21.67 -28.06 -3.95
N ILE A 456 -21.12 -26.93 -4.38
CA ILE A 456 -20.30 -26.05 -3.53
C ILE A 456 -21.21 -25.30 -2.56
N LEU A 457 -20.86 -25.31 -1.28
CA LEU A 457 -21.47 -24.49 -0.25
C LEU A 457 -20.68 -23.17 -0.14
N TYR A 458 -21.33 -22.05 -0.40
CA TYR A 458 -20.71 -20.72 -0.29
C TYR A 458 -20.98 -20.08 1.08
N GLY A 459 -19.93 -19.58 1.72
CA GLY A 459 -20.01 -18.70 2.89
C GLY A 459 -19.92 -17.23 2.49
N GLN A 460 -20.35 -16.32 3.38
CA GLN A 460 -20.27 -14.87 3.18
C GLN A 460 -19.29 -14.24 4.17
N ALA A 461 -18.40 -13.38 3.67
CA ALA A 461 -17.47 -12.65 4.50
C ALA A 461 -18.18 -11.55 5.31
N ASN A 462 -17.81 -11.40 6.58
CA ASN A 462 -18.25 -10.32 7.46
C ASN A 462 -17.30 -9.10 7.37
N PHE A 463 -17.53 -8.07 8.19
CA PHE A 463 -16.75 -6.82 8.20
C PHE A 463 -15.31 -6.97 8.73
N PHE A 464 -15.03 -8.02 9.52
CA PHE A 464 -13.70 -8.37 10.00
C PHE A 464 -12.93 -9.14 8.92
N ASP A 465 -13.63 -10.00 8.18
CA ASP A 465 -13.03 -10.87 7.19
C ASP A 465 -12.42 -10.07 6.04
N ASN A 466 -11.22 -10.47 5.59
CA ASN A 466 -10.43 -9.78 4.56
C ASN A 466 -9.79 -8.44 4.97
N VAL A 467 -9.96 -7.98 6.22
CA VAL A 467 -9.31 -6.76 6.72
C VAL A 467 -7.83 -6.98 7.04
N PHE A 468 -7.52 -8.09 7.72
CA PHE A 468 -6.16 -8.34 8.21
C PHE A 468 -5.35 -9.18 7.22
N SER A 469 -4.27 -8.56 6.75
CA SER A 469 -3.19 -9.16 5.97
C SER A 469 -1.96 -9.38 6.85
N LEU A 470 -0.78 -9.58 6.26
CA LEU A 470 0.52 -9.68 6.95
C LEU A 470 0.66 -10.86 7.93
N ILE A 471 -0.08 -11.94 7.71
CA ILE A 471 -0.08 -13.11 8.59
C ILE A 471 1.32 -13.73 8.69
N ASP A 472 1.97 -13.96 7.56
CA ASP A 472 3.37 -14.41 7.44
C ASP A 472 4.26 -13.30 6.84
N ALA A 473 4.19 -12.11 7.44
CA ALA A 473 5.10 -11.01 7.12
C ALA A 473 6.23 -10.93 8.15
N GLN A 474 7.41 -10.52 7.70
CA GLN A 474 8.57 -10.25 8.56
C GLN A 474 9.01 -8.80 8.43
N PRO A 475 9.43 -8.16 9.55
CA PRO A 475 9.96 -6.81 9.50
C PRO A 475 11.31 -6.79 8.77
N LEU A 476 11.56 -5.71 8.02
CA LEU A 476 12.85 -5.50 7.35
C LEU A 476 13.93 -4.99 8.30
N LEU A 477 13.55 -4.20 9.30
CA LEU A 477 14.44 -3.70 10.35
C LEU A 477 14.43 -4.65 11.54
N LYS A 478 15.60 -5.18 11.91
CA LYS A 478 15.80 -5.82 13.21
C LYS A 478 16.75 -4.94 14.02
N LEU A 479 16.49 -4.79 15.32
CA LEU A 479 17.34 -3.98 16.19
C LEU A 479 18.12 -4.94 17.10
N ASN A 480 19.43 -5.02 16.90
CA ASN A 480 20.34 -5.86 17.72
C ASN A 480 19.93 -7.34 17.79
N GLY A 481 19.26 -7.87 16.77
CA GLY A 481 18.71 -9.24 16.76
C GLY A 481 17.56 -9.49 17.74
N ASP A 482 17.01 -8.44 18.37
CA ASP A 482 15.84 -8.53 19.24
C ASP A 482 14.55 -8.48 18.42
N ASP A 483 13.97 -9.66 18.18
CA ASP A 483 12.69 -9.82 17.48
C ASP A 483 11.49 -9.75 18.46
N SER A 484 11.70 -9.38 19.74
CA SER A 484 10.63 -9.34 20.75
C SER A 484 9.64 -8.20 20.56
N TYR A 485 9.98 -7.20 19.74
CA TYR A 485 9.06 -6.13 19.37
C TYR A 485 9.24 -5.71 17.92
N SER A 486 8.18 -5.73 17.14
CA SER A 486 8.16 -5.17 15.79
C SER A 486 6.78 -4.68 15.40
N ARG A 487 6.75 -3.71 14.49
CA ARG A 487 5.54 -3.17 13.88
C ARG A 487 5.64 -3.24 12.36
N MET A 488 4.60 -3.69 11.70
CA MET A 488 4.53 -3.80 10.24
C MET A 488 3.18 -3.28 9.77
N THR A 489 3.19 -2.44 8.74
CA THR A 489 1.96 -1.84 8.20
C THR A 489 1.78 -2.23 6.73
N SER A 490 0.60 -2.71 6.37
CA SER A 490 0.19 -2.82 4.97
C SER A 490 -0.43 -1.50 4.55
N GLU A 491 0.28 -0.75 3.71
CA GLU A 491 -0.19 0.56 3.21
C GLU A 491 -1.23 0.41 2.08
N LYS A 492 -1.59 -0.84 1.68
CA LYS A 492 -2.81 -1.11 0.91
C LYS A 492 -4.02 -0.87 1.80
N LEU A 493 -4.83 0.12 1.42
CA LEU A 493 -6.01 0.52 2.16
C LEU A 493 -7.16 -0.48 1.97
N ASN A 494 -7.95 -0.68 3.02
CA ASN A 494 -9.19 -1.44 3.00
C ASN A 494 -10.35 -0.50 3.32
N LEU A 495 -11.49 -0.76 2.68
CA LEU A 495 -12.73 -0.08 2.99
C LEU A 495 -13.52 -0.94 3.97
N ILE A 496 -13.93 -0.36 5.10
CA ILE A 496 -14.75 -1.00 6.13
C ILE A 496 -16.01 -0.18 6.32
N ASN A 497 -17.15 -0.87 6.28
CA ASN A 497 -18.41 -0.26 6.65
C ASN A 497 -18.71 -0.57 8.13
N GLU A 498 -18.79 0.46 8.94
CA GLU A 498 -18.93 0.35 10.39
C GLU A 498 -20.40 0.15 10.74
N PHE A 499 -20.78 -1.08 11.09
CA PHE A 499 -22.12 -1.42 11.57
C PHE A 499 -22.11 -1.69 13.08
N TYR A 500 -22.92 -0.93 13.81
CA TYR A 500 -23.16 -1.16 15.23
C TYR A 500 -24.65 -1.33 15.48
N ASP A 501 -25.03 -2.39 16.19
CA ASP A 501 -26.43 -2.74 16.47
C ASP A 501 -27.32 -2.76 15.19
N LYS A 502 -26.79 -3.36 14.12
CA LYS A 502 -27.42 -3.44 12.79
C LYS A 502 -27.69 -2.06 12.13
N LYS A 503 -27.05 -0.99 12.60
CA LYS A 503 -27.12 0.36 12.02
C LYS A 503 -25.76 0.81 11.51
N GLN A 504 -25.75 1.43 10.34
CA GLN A 504 -24.55 2.00 9.73
C GLN A 504 -24.12 3.27 10.48
N GLN A 505 -22.97 3.22 11.16
CA GLN A 505 -22.39 4.34 11.90
C GLN A 505 -21.48 5.20 11.01
N GLY A 506 -20.82 4.59 10.01
CA GLY A 506 -19.90 5.29 9.12
C GLY A 506 -19.15 4.35 8.18
N ILE A 507 -18.22 4.91 7.41
CA ILE A 507 -17.28 4.16 6.57
C ILE A 507 -15.87 4.60 6.95
N SER A 508 -14.99 3.63 7.16
CA SER A 508 -13.58 3.85 7.49
C SER A 508 -12.69 3.34 6.36
N ILE A 509 -11.66 4.11 6.02
CA ILE A 509 -10.55 3.65 5.20
C ILE A 509 -9.41 3.32 6.13
N VAL A 510 -9.03 2.05 6.17
CA VAL A 510 -8.07 1.55 7.15
C VAL A 510 -6.89 0.87 6.50
N GLN A 511 -5.75 0.92 7.17
CA GLN A 511 -4.60 0.07 6.89
C GLN A 511 -4.46 -1.02 7.95
N THR A 512 -3.87 -2.15 7.58
CA THR A 512 -3.51 -3.21 8.54
C THR A 512 -2.22 -2.84 9.25
N LEU A 513 -2.21 -2.88 10.58
CA LEU A 513 -1.02 -2.87 11.41
C LEU A 513 -0.90 -4.22 12.14
N THR A 514 0.27 -4.82 12.08
CA THR A 514 0.63 -6.02 12.85
C THR A 514 1.73 -5.67 13.83
N VAL A 515 1.54 -6.03 15.09
CA VAL A 515 2.50 -5.79 16.17
C VAL A 515 2.88 -7.12 16.79
N ASN A 516 4.17 -7.45 16.73
CA ASN A 516 4.75 -8.51 17.54
C ASN A 516 5.27 -7.88 18.82
N ASP A 517 4.93 -8.43 19.98
CA ASP A 517 5.35 -7.91 21.26
C ASP A 517 5.54 -9.03 22.30
N VAL A 518 6.01 -8.67 23.50
CA VAL A 518 6.05 -9.57 24.66
C VAL A 518 5.38 -8.93 25.87
N ILE A 519 4.66 -9.73 26.65
CA ILE A 519 4.07 -9.33 27.94
C ILE A 519 4.69 -10.13 29.09
N GLU A 520 4.92 -9.49 30.22
CA GLU A 520 5.40 -10.15 31.45
C GLU A 520 4.25 -10.86 32.17
N THR A 521 4.49 -12.09 32.62
CA THR A 521 3.47 -12.91 33.32
C THR A 521 3.54 -12.76 34.85
N GLY A 522 4.71 -12.39 35.38
CA GLY A 522 4.99 -12.47 36.82
C GLY A 522 5.21 -13.89 37.36
N ILE A 523 5.33 -14.90 36.48
CA ILE A 523 5.55 -16.31 36.83
C ILE A 523 7.01 -16.68 36.49
N GLU A 524 7.76 -17.23 37.46
CA GLU A 524 9.19 -17.56 37.26
C GLU A 524 9.44 -18.59 36.14
N GLU A 525 8.57 -19.59 36.00
CA GLU A 525 8.72 -20.67 35.00
C GLU A 525 8.48 -20.19 33.57
N THR A 526 7.58 -19.21 33.40
CA THR A 526 7.17 -18.66 32.11
C THR A 526 7.14 -17.14 32.18
N PRO A 527 8.30 -16.46 32.30
CA PRO A 527 8.37 -15.05 32.70
C PRO A 527 7.75 -14.10 31.68
N THR A 528 7.65 -14.51 30.42
CA THR A 528 7.05 -13.72 29.35
C THR A 528 6.22 -14.58 28.41
N VAL A 529 5.24 -13.96 27.77
CA VAL A 529 4.48 -14.53 26.65
C VAL A 529 4.63 -13.62 25.44
N ALA A 530 5.04 -14.20 24.31
CA ALA A 530 5.09 -13.51 23.02
C ALA A 530 3.70 -13.47 22.39
N ARG A 531 3.34 -12.33 21.79
CA ARG A 531 2.02 -12.10 21.21
C ARG A 531 2.11 -11.45 19.84
N VAL A 532 1.04 -11.62 19.09
CA VAL A 532 0.81 -10.98 17.79
C VAL A 532 -0.53 -10.25 17.88
N THR A 533 -0.52 -8.95 17.59
CA THR A 533 -1.72 -8.11 17.57
C THR A 533 -1.93 -7.59 16.16
N TYR A 534 -3.04 -7.93 15.55
CA TYR A 534 -3.53 -7.32 14.32
C TYR A 534 -4.48 -6.18 14.70
N LEU A 535 -4.32 -5.01 14.11
CA LEU A 535 -5.27 -3.92 14.32
C LEU A 535 -5.41 -3.00 13.11
N THR A 536 -6.55 -2.32 13.02
CA THR A 536 -6.80 -1.32 11.99
C THR A 536 -6.32 0.07 12.43
N GLU A 537 -5.77 0.81 11.49
CA GLU A 537 -5.51 2.25 11.63
C GLU A 537 -6.28 2.99 10.56
N ALA A 538 -7.24 3.83 10.96
CA ALA A 538 -7.99 4.66 10.02
C ALA A 538 -7.09 5.74 9.43
N GLY A 539 -7.11 5.88 8.10
CA GLY A 539 -6.51 7.00 7.37
C GLY A 539 -7.54 8.07 7.01
N ASP A 540 -8.81 7.69 6.82
CA ASP A 540 -9.93 8.60 6.59
C ASP A 540 -11.25 7.98 7.07
N VAL A 541 -12.21 8.80 7.50
CA VAL A 541 -13.48 8.36 8.11
C VAL A 541 -14.64 9.27 7.70
N MET A 542 -15.69 8.66 7.15
CA MET A 542 -16.98 9.30 6.96
C MET A 542 -17.98 8.84 8.03
N ASN A 543 -18.26 9.71 9.00
CA ASN A 543 -19.34 9.53 9.95
C ASN A 543 -20.72 9.79 9.32
N ASN A 544 -21.70 8.95 9.65
CA ASN A 544 -23.08 9.16 9.23
C ASN A 544 -23.71 10.32 10.03
N ALA A 545 -24.11 11.39 9.33
CA ALA A 545 -24.65 12.60 9.95
C ALA A 545 -25.99 12.38 10.69
N VAL A 546 -26.67 11.26 10.47
CA VAL A 546 -28.02 10.96 11.00
C VAL A 546 -28.02 9.88 12.09
N SER A 547 -26.85 9.38 12.53
CA SER A 547 -26.77 8.39 13.60
C SER A 547 -27.15 9.02 14.96
N ALA A 548 -28.35 8.71 15.45
CA ALA A 548 -28.80 9.08 16.79
C ALA A 548 -28.04 8.34 17.91
N THR A 549 -27.22 7.34 17.56
CA THR A 549 -26.48 6.44 18.46
C THR A 549 -25.01 6.81 18.64
N GLY A 550 -24.52 7.88 18.00
CA GLY A 550 -23.16 8.39 18.15
C GLY A 550 -22.38 8.46 16.85
N SER A 551 -21.21 9.09 16.90
CA SER A 551 -20.22 9.16 15.81
C SER A 551 -19.05 8.22 16.10
N THR A 552 -18.46 7.60 15.07
CA THR A 552 -17.17 6.89 15.24
C THR A 552 -16.06 7.90 15.51
N THR A 553 -15.04 7.49 16.26
CA THR A 553 -13.89 8.34 16.59
C THR A 553 -13.26 8.90 15.30
N PRO A 554 -13.00 10.21 15.20
CA PRO A 554 -12.40 10.82 14.00
C PRO A 554 -10.86 10.72 13.96
N ASP A 555 -10.22 9.94 14.84
CA ASP A 555 -8.75 9.82 14.89
C ASP A 555 -8.24 9.01 13.69
N THR A 556 -7.49 9.67 12.79
CA THR A 556 -7.00 9.12 11.52
C THR A 556 -5.48 8.94 11.48
N LYS A 557 -4.88 8.49 12.59
CA LYS A 557 -3.42 8.31 12.67
C LYS A 557 -3.00 6.99 12.03
N THR A 558 -2.18 7.10 10.99
CA THR A 558 -1.53 5.98 10.31
C THR A 558 -0.04 5.92 10.64
N THR A 559 0.46 4.73 10.96
CA THR A 559 1.88 4.45 11.21
C THR A 559 2.54 3.88 9.95
N ALA A 560 3.71 4.39 9.57
CA ALA A 560 4.53 3.80 8.50
C ALA A 560 5.29 2.56 8.99
N SER A 561 5.53 1.59 8.10
CA SER A 561 6.20 0.32 8.44
C SER A 561 7.62 0.48 9.01
N ALA A 562 8.35 1.55 8.65
CA ALA A 562 9.75 1.75 9.04
C ALA A 562 9.92 2.31 10.48
N SER A 563 9.16 1.81 11.47
CA SER A 563 9.32 2.22 12.87
C SER A 563 9.87 1.08 13.74
N GLY A 564 11.20 0.94 13.75
CA GLY A 564 11.93 0.29 14.83
C GLY A 564 11.95 1.16 16.10
N ALA A 565 10.80 1.71 16.50
CA ALA A 565 10.72 2.50 17.73
C ALA A 565 10.81 1.57 18.93
N VAL A 566 12.01 1.44 19.49
CA VAL A 566 12.23 0.86 20.81
C VAL A 566 11.65 1.84 21.84
N THR A 567 10.37 1.71 22.13
CA THR A 567 9.91 2.15 23.46
C THR A 567 10.66 1.31 24.49
N LYS A 568 11.01 1.86 25.66
CA LYS A 568 11.58 1.04 26.76
C LYS A 568 10.68 -0.17 27.11
N SER A 569 9.39 -0.04 26.82
CA SER A 569 8.42 -1.14 26.86
C SER A 569 8.53 -2.02 25.63
N LYS A 570 8.72 -3.33 25.86
CA LYS A 570 8.57 -4.38 24.84
C LYS A 570 7.12 -4.85 24.66
N THR A 571 6.21 -4.30 25.47
CA THR A 571 4.77 -4.54 25.39
C THR A 571 4.09 -3.39 24.68
N TYR A 572 3.29 -3.72 23.67
CA TYR A 572 2.46 -2.79 22.94
C TYR A 572 1.41 -2.16 23.85
N GLN A 573 1.20 -0.86 23.66
CA GLN A 573 0.19 -0.07 24.34
C GLN A 573 -0.68 0.60 23.30
N LEU A 574 -2.00 0.64 23.56
CA LEU A 574 -2.93 1.31 22.68
C LEU A 574 -2.61 2.81 22.60
N PRO A 575 -2.58 3.40 21.40
CA PRO A 575 -2.41 4.83 21.25
C PRO A 575 -3.66 5.58 21.74
N ASP A 576 -3.47 6.78 22.28
CA ASP A 576 -4.60 7.66 22.59
C ASP A 576 -5.43 7.96 21.32
N PRO A 577 -6.78 7.98 21.38
CA PRO A 577 -7.60 8.01 22.60
C PRO A 577 -8.06 6.63 23.14
N TYR A 578 -7.49 5.54 22.65
CA TYR A 578 -7.98 4.19 22.93
C TYR A 578 -7.43 3.62 24.23
N TYR A 579 -8.27 2.88 24.96
CA TYR A 579 -7.88 2.06 26.10
C TYR A 579 -8.75 0.80 26.15
N TYR A 580 -8.33 -0.20 26.91
CA TYR A 580 -9.13 -1.41 27.13
C TYR A 580 -9.66 -1.47 28.56
N ASN A 581 -10.86 -2.03 28.71
CA ASN A 581 -11.48 -2.36 29.98
C ASN A 581 -11.46 -3.88 30.17
N LEU A 582 -11.21 -4.35 31.38
CA LEU A 582 -11.12 -5.78 31.70
C LEU A 582 -12.44 -6.29 32.31
N LYS A 583 -12.93 -7.43 31.80
CA LYS A 583 -14.09 -8.14 32.37
C LYS A 583 -13.81 -9.64 32.42
N LEU A 584 -13.80 -10.22 33.61
CA LEU A 584 -13.67 -11.67 33.77
C LEU A 584 -15.01 -12.35 33.47
N PHE A 585 -14.99 -13.39 32.65
CA PHE A 585 -16.16 -14.22 32.35
C PHE A 585 -15.77 -15.69 32.21
N THR A 586 -16.75 -16.58 32.35
CA THR A 586 -16.54 -18.03 32.21
C THR A 586 -17.15 -18.54 30.91
N ASP A 587 -16.34 -19.20 30.08
CA ASP A 587 -16.81 -20.07 29.00
C ASP A 587 -16.63 -21.53 29.43
N SER A 588 -17.76 -22.22 29.59
CA SER A 588 -17.81 -23.60 30.05
C SER A 588 -17.13 -23.80 31.41
N THR A 589 -15.88 -24.29 31.43
CA THR A 589 -15.09 -24.50 32.66
C THR A 589 -13.89 -23.58 32.76
N GLN A 590 -13.68 -22.68 31.80
CA GLN A 590 -12.52 -21.81 31.73
C GLN A 590 -12.89 -20.37 32.05
N THR A 591 -12.19 -19.78 33.01
CA THR A 591 -12.21 -18.34 33.24
C THR A 591 -11.35 -17.65 32.20
N ILE A 592 -11.87 -16.57 31.62
CA ILE A 592 -11.25 -15.79 30.55
C ILE A 592 -11.19 -14.32 30.99
N THR A 593 -10.03 -13.70 30.79
CA THR A 593 -9.87 -12.24 30.90
C THR A 593 -10.41 -11.60 29.64
N GLY A 594 -11.61 -11.02 29.71
CA GLY A 594 -12.23 -10.32 28.61
C GLY A 594 -11.69 -8.91 28.41
N LEU A 595 -11.48 -8.51 27.16
CA LEU A 595 -11.06 -7.16 26.77
C LEU A 595 -12.20 -6.43 26.06
N GLU A 596 -12.44 -5.17 26.43
CA GLU A 596 -13.41 -4.29 25.79
C GLU A 596 -12.72 -2.98 25.40
N LEU A 597 -12.74 -2.63 24.12
CA LEU A 597 -12.16 -1.40 23.58
C LEU A 597 -13.05 -0.20 23.88
N LYS A 598 -12.46 0.85 24.43
CA LYS A 598 -13.12 2.12 24.74
C LYS A 598 -12.27 3.28 24.27
N THR A 599 -12.91 4.44 24.12
CA THR A 599 -12.23 5.70 23.89
C THR A 599 -12.39 6.63 25.08
N MET A 600 -11.40 7.50 25.30
CA MET A 600 -11.42 8.48 26.39
C MET A 600 -12.58 9.49 26.27
N ASP A 601 -13.07 9.74 25.05
CA ASP A 601 -14.18 10.66 24.78
C ASP A 601 -15.56 10.00 24.76
N GLY A 602 -15.64 8.67 24.93
CA GLY A 602 -16.89 7.91 24.91
C GLY A 602 -17.47 7.66 23.51
N SER A 603 -16.79 8.04 22.44
CA SER A 603 -17.16 7.69 21.06
C SER A 603 -17.02 6.19 20.77
N THR A 604 -17.67 5.71 19.72
CA THR A 604 -17.51 4.33 19.26
C THR A 604 -16.11 4.18 18.63
N PRO A 605 -15.27 3.24 19.10
CA PRO A 605 -13.96 3.02 18.50
C PRO A 605 -14.07 2.70 17.01
N ASN A 606 -13.20 3.30 16.19
CA ASN A 606 -13.08 2.99 14.75
C ASN A 606 -12.01 1.91 14.47
N LYS A 607 -11.62 1.16 15.51
CA LYS A 607 -10.54 0.18 15.48
C LYS A 607 -11.08 -1.21 15.70
N ILE A 608 -10.66 -2.11 14.83
CA ILE A 608 -10.80 -3.55 14.98
C ILE A 608 -9.44 -4.09 15.41
N ILE A 609 -9.42 -4.94 16.42
CA ILE A 609 -8.22 -5.55 16.99
C ILE A 609 -8.43 -7.06 17.08
N LEU A 610 -7.40 -7.85 16.74
CA LEU A 610 -7.29 -9.26 17.05
C LEU A 610 -5.95 -9.55 17.73
N GLY A 611 -5.99 -9.96 18.99
CA GLY A 611 -4.83 -10.40 19.76
C GLY A 611 -4.72 -11.92 19.85
N LEU A 612 -3.58 -12.47 19.45
CA LEU A 612 -3.25 -13.90 19.56
C LEU A 612 -1.91 -14.08 20.27
N THR A 613 -1.71 -15.21 20.95
CA THR A 613 -0.35 -15.60 21.33
C THR A 613 0.46 -15.94 20.08
N LYS A 614 1.80 -15.84 20.17
CA LYS A 614 2.67 -16.23 19.07
C LYS A 614 2.44 -17.68 18.64
N THR A 615 2.29 -18.61 19.58
CA THR A 615 2.05 -20.03 19.28
C THR A 615 0.75 -20.25 18.50
N GLU A 616 -0.31 -19.53 18.85
CA GLU A 616 -1.58 -19.59 18.11
C GLU A 616 -1.43 -18.99 16.71
N ASN A 617 -0.74 -17.86 16.58
CA ASN A 617 -0.48 -17.24 15.29
C ASN A 617 0.38 -18.13 14.38
N ASP A 618 1.41 -18.77 14.92
CA ASP A 618 2.29 -19.68 14.19
C ASP A 618 1.50 -20.88 13.63
N ALA A 619 0.45 -21.35 14.33
CA ALA A 619 -0.46 -22.38 13.83
C ALA A 619 -1.33 -21.90 12.65
N ILE A 620 -1.65 -20.62 12.60
CA ILE A 620 -2.34 -19.98 11.46
C ILE A 620 -1.36 -19.78 10.29
N GLN A 621 -0.12 -19.36 10.58
CA GLN A 621 0.93 -19.20 9.56
C GLN A 621 1.24 -20.51 8.82
N THR A 622 1.20 -21.67 9.50
CA THR A 622 1.41 -22.97 8.86
C THR A 622 0.40 -23.34 7.77
N LEU A 623 -0.72 -22.62 7.68
CA LEU A 623 -1.70 -22.79 6.60
C LEU A 623 -1.28 -22.11 5.29
N ILE A 624 -0.29 -21.21 5.35
CA ILE A 624 0.19 -20.45 4.19
C ILE A 624 1.32 -21.26 3.54
N THR A 625 1.10 -21.64 2.29
CA THR A 625 2.07 -22.39 1.48
C THR A 625 2.50 -21.59 0.25
N ASP A 626 3.49 -22.07 -0.49
CA ASP A 626 3.92 -21.42 -1.74
C ASP A 626 2.84 -21.40 -2.83
N ASP A 627 1.83 -22.27 -2.74
CA ASP A 627 0.69 -22.33 -3.65
C ASP A 627 -0.43 -21.36 -3.25
N THR A 628 -0.39 -20.88 -2.01
CA THR A 628 -1.38 -19.94 -1.46
C THR A 628 -1.08 -18.52 -1.91
N LYS A 629 -2.10 -17.77 -2.34
CA LYS A 629 -1.97 -16.33 -2.68
C LYS A 629 -2.95 -15.50 -1.85
N ASN A 630 -2.53 -14.28 -1.54
CA ASN A 630 -3.35 -13.27 -0.88
C ASN A 630 -4.05 -13.74 0.42
N PRO A 631 -3.38 -14.41 1.37
CA PRO A 631 -4.02 -14.91 2.57
C PRO A 631 -4.59 -13.78 3.43
N ARG A 632 -5.76 -14.01 4.02
CA ARG A 632 -6.46 -13.07 4.91
C ARG A 632 -6.97 -13.80 6.15
N LEU A 633 -6.88 -13.15 7.31
CA LEU A 633 -7.48 -13.70 8.53
C LEU A 633 -9.00 -13.72 8.36
N PHE A 634 -9.59 -14.76 8.93
CA PHE A 634 -11.01 -15.04 8.85
C PHE A 634 -11.50 -15.50 10.22
N LEU A 635 -12.67 -15.00 10.65
CA LEU A 635 -13.31 -15.42 11.88
C LEU A 635 -14.60 -16.18 11.56
N ILE A 636 -14.58 -17.49 11.80
CA ILE A 636 -15.77 -18.33 11.69
C ILE A 636 -16.57 -18.15 12.98
N ASP A 637 -17.71 -17.48 12.89
CA ASP A 637 -18.66 -17.39 13.99
C ASP A 637 -19.23 -18.78 14.29
N LEU A 638 -19.23 -19.18 15.56
CA LEU A 638 -19.78 -20.47 15.99
C LEU A 638 -21.31 -20.45 16.09
N PHE A 639 -21.96 -19.29 15.94
CA PHE A 639 -23.42 -19.15 16.02
C PHE A 639 -23.95 -18.32 14.84
N GLU A 640 -24.40 -19.03 13.79
CA GLU A 640 -24.80 -18.48 12.47
C GLU A 640 -25.92 -17.42 12.51
N ASP A 641 -26.67 -17.32 13.62
CA ASP A 641 -27.77 -16.35 13.78
C ASP A 641 -27.31 -14.97 14.30
N GLY A 642 -26.01 -14.80 14.58
CA GLY A 642 -25.46 -13.60 15.23
C GLY A 642 -25.86 -13.48 16.71
N ASN A 643 -26.22 -14.61 17.33
CA ASN A 643 -26.59 -14.72 18.74
C ASN A 643 -25.35 -14.60 19.63
N GLU A 644 -25.49 -13.86 20.73
CA GLU A 644 -24.43 -13.73 21.75
C GLU A 644 -24.54 -14.87 22.77
N LEU A 645 -23.40 -15.41 23.16
CA LEU A 645 -23.33 -16.30 24.32
C LEU A 645 -23.41 -15.46 25.60
N ILE A 646 -24.10 -15.96 26.61
CA ILE A 646 -24.17 -15.33 27.92
C ILE A 646 -23.40 -16.20 28.90
N SER A 647 -22.37 -15.63 29.53
CA SER A 647 -21.58 -16.32 30.55
C SER A 647 -22.38 -16.51 31.86
N LEU A 648 -21.84 -17.31 32.80
CA LEU A 648 -22.44 -17.48 34.13
C LEU A 648 -22.56 -16.16 34.91
N GLU A 649 -21.66 -15.22 34.62
CA GLU A 649 -21.62 -13.86 35.16
C GLU A 649 -22.58 -12.89 34.45
N ASN A 650 -23.42 -13.41 33.53
CA ASN A 650 -24.35 -12.64 32.71
C ASN A 650 -23.63 -11.62 31.79
N ILE A 651 -22.45 -11.99 31.28
CA ILE A 651 -21.69 -11.18 30.32
C ILE A 651 -21.96 -11.73 28.92
N PRO A 652 -22.50 -10.91 27.99
CA PRO A 652 -22.62 -11.30 26.60
C PRO A 652 -21.25 -11.31 25.92
N TYR A 653 -20.97 -12.34 25.12
CA TYR A 653 -19.73 -12.47 24.35
C TYR A 653 -19.97 -13.25 23.06
N GLN A 654 -19.10 -13.05 22.06
CA GLN A 654 -19.01 -13.91 20.88
C GLN A 654 -17.76 -14.78 20.94
N LYS A 655 -17.82 -15.93 20.28
CA LYS A 655 -16.73 -16.90 20.19
C LYS A 655 -16.54 -17.33 18.74
N TYR A 656 -15.31 -17.18 18.25
CA TYR A 656 -14.93 -17.41 16.86
C TYR A 656 -13.84 -18.47 16.78
N LYS A 657 -13.81 -19.22 15.68
CA LYS A 657 -12.59 -19.92 15.26
C LYS A 657 -11.78 -19.03 14.34
N VAL A 658 -10.47 -18.99 14.57
CA VAL A 658 -9.53 -18.26 13.71
C VAL A 658 -9.07 -19.18 12.58
N ALA A 659 -9.21 -18.70 11.35
CA ALA A 659 -8.87 -19.40 10.12
C ALA A 659 -8.21 -18.43 9.12
N ILE A 660 -7.84 -18.94 7.94
CA ILE A 660 -7.49 -18.08 6.79
C ILE A 660 -8.43 -18.34 5.62
N VAL A 661 -8.69 -17.30 4.83
CA VAL A 661 -9.18 -17.46 3.46
C VAL A 661 -8.08 -17.00 2.51
N ALA A 662 -7.77 -17.82 1.52
CA ALA A 662 -6.73 -17.54 0.55
C ALA A 662 -7.12 -17.99 -0.87
N GLU A 663 -6.41 -17.49 -1.86
CA GLU A 663 -6.56 -17.89 -3.25
C GLU A 663 -5.73 -19.16 -3.50
N ASN A 664 -6.33 -20.21 -4.06
CA ASN A 664 -5.64 -21.44 -4.48
C ASN A 664 -4.92 -21.23 -5.84
N THR A 665 -4.34 -22.31 -6.40
CA THR A 665 -3.62 -22.27 -7.70
C THR A 665 -4.51 -21.98 -8.91
N ASN A 666 -5.83 -22.12 -8.78
CA ASN A 666 -6.82 -21.78 -9.79
C ASN A 666 -7.41 -20.37 -9.60
N GLY A 667 -7.09 -19.70 -8.49
CA GLY A 667 -7.63 -18.40 -8.12
C GLY A 667 -8.98 -18.45 -7.40
N GLU A 668 -9.42 -19.63 -6.96
CA GLU A 668 -10.61 -19.79 -6.14
C GLU A 668 -10.30 -19.46 -4.68
N THR A 669 -11.27 -18.86 -3.99
CA THR A 669 -11.13 -18.50 -2.57
C THR A 669 -11.55 -19.66 -1.67
N GLU A 670 -10.58 -20.19 -0.92
CA GLU A 670 -10.76 -21.35 -0.03
C GLU A 670 -10.53 -20.98 1.43
N LEU A 671 -11.40 -21.49 2.30
CA LEU A 671 -11.25 -21.43 3.75
C LEU A 671 -10.36 -22.57 4.23
N SER A 672 -9.37 -22.26 5.07
CA SER A 672 -8.48 -23.24 5.70
C SER A 672 -8.44 -23.04 7.22
N GLU A 673 -8.64 -24.13 7.97
CA GLU A 673 -8.58 -24.15 9.44
C GLU A 673 -7.28 -24.82 9.93
N PRO A 674 -6.67 -24.33 11.03
CA PRO A 674 -5.51 -24.99 11.64
C PRO A 674 -5.89 -26.35 12.26
N GLU A 675 -4.95 -27.30 12.26
CA GLU A 675 -5.16 -28.62 12.91
C GLU A 675 -5.60 -28.50 14.37
N LYS A 676 -4.99 -27.55 15.09
CA LYS A 676 -5.41 -27.16 16.44
C LYS A 676 -6.26 -25.91 16.34
N THR A 677 -7.54 -26.05 16.67
CA THR A 677 -8.47 -24.93 16.68
C THR A 677 -8.00 -23.81 17.60
N VAL A 678 -7.87 -22.61 17.03
CA VAL A 678 -7.59 -21.37 17.77
C VAL A 678 -8.91 -20.64 17.98
N PHE A 679 -9.25 -20.33 19.23
CA PHE A 679 -10.45 -19.58 19.56
C PHE A 679 -10.14 -18.13 19.88
N ALA A 680 -10.94 -17.22 19.33
CA ALA A 680 -10.97 -15.81 19.69
C ALA A 680 -12.33 -15.46 20.30
N TYR A 681 -12.33 -14.54 21.25
CA TYR A 681 -13.52 -14.02 21.93
C TYR A 681 -13.63 -12.52 21.67
N SER A 682 -14.85 -12.00 21.71
CA SER A 682 -15.09 -10.55 21.74
C SER A 682 -16.28 -10.21 22.63
N LEU A 683 -16.18 -9.09 23.35
CA LEU A 683 -17.25 -8.54 24.17
C LEU A 683 -18.00 -7.38 23.48
N ASP A 684 -17.40 -6.80 22.44
CA ASP A 684 -17.83 -5.52 21.84
C ASP A 684 -17.71 -5.47 20.31
N ARG A 685 -17.31 -6.59 19.67
CA ARG A 685 -17.05 -6.73 18.23
C ARG A 685 -15.93 -5.83 17.69
N ASN A 686 -15.18 -5.15 18.56
CA ASN A 686 -14.05 -4.31 18.18
C ASN A 686 -12.73 -4.91 18.66
N TYR A 687 -12.69 -5.39 19.91
CA TYR A 687 -11.54 -6.12 20.46
C TYR A 687 -11.81 -7.62 20.43
N HIS A 688 -11.08 -8.32 19.58
CA HIS A 688 -11.04 -9.77 19.51
C HIS A 688 -9.74 -10.27 20.15
N PHE A 689 -9.79 -11.33 20.94
CA PHE A 689 -8.62 -11.83 21.67
C PHE A 689 -8.73 -13.33 21.93
N SER A 690 -7.61 -14.04 21.87
CA SER A 690 -7.53 -15.39 22.42
C SER A 690 -7.39 -15.34 23.94
N LYS A 691 -7.74 -16.45 24.62
CA LYS A 691 -7.56 -16.57 26.06
C LYS A 691 -6.09 -16.35 26.47
N GLY A 692 -5.16 -16.98 25.76
CA GLY A 692 -3.72 -16.86 26.07
C GLY A 692 -3.18 -15.44 25.84
N TYR A 693 -3.77 -14.68 24.92
CA TYR A 693 -3.38 -13.29 24.68
C TYR A 693 -3.76 -12.37 25.86
N SER A 694 -4.97 -12.55 26.40
CA SER A 694 -5.56 -11.64 27.38
C SER A 694 -5.23 -11.99 28.84
N GLU A 695 -4.78 -13.22 29.10
CA GLU A 695 -4.55 -13.76 30.46
C GLU A 695 -3.69 -12.85 31.35
N TYR A 696 -2.62 -12.26 30.80
CA TYR A 696 -1.66 -11.42 31.54
C TYR A 696 -1.83 -9.92 31.32
N VAL A 697 -2.90 -9.51 30.62
CA VAL A 697 -3.19 -8.09 30.40
C VAL A 697 -3.62 -7.46 31.72
N LYS A 698 -2.96 -6.38 32.11
CA LYS A 698 -3.25 -5.62 33.34
C LYS A 698 -4.11 -4.41 33.01
N GLU A 699 -4.99 -4.03 33.93
CA GLU A 699 -5.90 -2.89 33.75
C GLU A 699 -5.12 -1.60 33.49
N ASP A 700 -5.49 -0.88 32.42
CA ASP A 700 -4.94 0.44 32.13
C ASP A 700 -5.76 1.49 32.88
N LEU A 701 -5.24 1.95 34.03
CA LEU A 701 -5.91 2.88 34.96
C LEU A 701 -6.11 4.31 34.39
N LYS A 702 -6.16 4.51 33.07
CA LYS A 702 -6.44 5.83 32.44
C LYS A 702 -7.82 6.42 32.78
N LYS A 703 -8.62 5.79 33.64
CA LYS A 703 -9.88 6.31 34.20
C LYS A 703 -9.70 6.79 35.65
N GLU A 704 -9.57 8.10 35.82
CA GLU A 704 -10.21 8.91 36.89
C GLU A 704 -9.72 10.37 36.78
N LEU A 705 -10.18 11.07 35.75
CA LEU A 705 -10.21 12.54 35.71
C LEU A 705 -11.50 12.97 35.00
N MET A 706 -12.63 12.37 35.43
CA MET A 706 -13.91 13.05 35.23
C MET A 706 -13.92 14.23 36.20
N LEU A 707 -14.25 15.42 35.69
CA LEU A 707 -14.48 16.61 36.50
C LEU A 707 -15.39 16.26 37.67
N ASP A 708 -14.85 16.28 38.87
CA ASP A 708 -15.63 16.42 40.10
C ASP A 708 -16.12 17.87 40.12
N LEU A 709 -17.20 18.13 39.36
CA LEU A 709 -17.99 19.33 39.52
C LEU A 709 -18.81 19.14 40.79
N ASP A 710 -18.15 19.38 41.91
CA ASP A 710 -18.74 19.47 43.23
C ASP A 710 -19.72 20.66 43.23
N LEU A 711 -20.94 20.40 42.76
CA LEU A 711 -22.09 21.28 42.96
C LEU A 711 -22.53 21.14 44.42
N SER A 712 -21.81 21.81 45.31
CA SER A 712 -22.38 22.19 46.60
C SER A 712 -22.94 23.62 46.51
N VAL A 713 -24.17 23.74 47.00
CA VAL A 713 -25.14 24.84 46.91
C VAL A 713 -24.64 26.15 47.53
#